data_AF-O13621-F1
#
_entry.id   AF-O13621-F1
#
_cell.length_a   1.000
_cell.length_b   1.000
_cell.length_c   1.000
_cell.angle_alpha   90.00
_cell.angle_beta   90.00
_cell.angle_gamma   90.00
#
_symmetry.space_group_name_H-M   'P 1'
#
loop_
_entity.id
_entity.type
_entity.pdbx_description
1 polymer ?
#
loop_
_entity_poly.entity_id
_entity_poly.type
_entity_poly.pdbx_seq_one_letter_code
_entity_poly.pdbx_strand_id
1 'polypeptide(L)'
;MNEKLQSYEKQLTSDIVNNCDLIIEVNASSKTCQETLSSLLRELQLSHFSTAVRPGSDTSIFVFVKVQNDYLIELAHNDRTSSFLCGALDDLNHVNVNSVTDIDSSERIRLVYDKITGSKTEDSLGICPGENPYADIISIFPLHQPKFDIKWSKYWYQLLLGNKKQLDSINAEYGSQVALYFAFADFFKTGVFVLSFWGILGYYFLRPYSYIFAIGVALWGAFFIQFWRVQEHKLTNHWSTVNCQSLAKSMTEFKPQSYRVDSLLGTARPYYPQWEIIVRSTIANVPLFLISGCILLFLIAIAFIVDVTLSEVYSGPLKSIVSLLPAVVFQVLTLPFTFIYSIVAERLTKLENRRTKTDFQASLSGKMFLQNFMLSYTALFLISYIYGPFAEYFVPHYIQNRMSQSFFSVGYIAKSTFKLNPLRLRNQYIYFLTNAQVINYITILAVPQLISYVKKHYMSKPTRELHIQDIPSETVTLKRARSEAEKIEYDCYNDYKDFVLMFGFLVMFSPIYPLAPIFSLVNCVLYIRSSVYRFTKMVKKPVPCRVDSIAPWDQRLSLLSWLGCITMPSICYFYSSTTKPSDKSMVIAAVIGLLSEHLWFLLRMFISSVFPVDKTFFAPAKERQHLLAERSFSIPPVADVPTSTTTAFEEADETLSIYRTAENKKTK
;
A
#
# COMPACT_ATOMS: atom_id res chain seq x y z
N MET A 1 -36.65 41.22 7.32
CA MET A 1 -36.93 39.80 6.98
C MET A 1 -35.79 39.22 6.15
N ASN A 2 -35.38 39.89 5.06
CA ASN A 2 -34.24 39.46 4.22
C ASN A 2 -32.93 39.28 5.00
N GLU A 3 -32.57 40.19 5.92
CA GLU A 3 -31.35 40.02 6.74
C GLU A 3 -31.38 38.77 7.62
N LYS A 4 -32.55 38.42 8.18
CA LYS A 4 -32.71 37.19 8.99
C LYS A 4 -32.55 35.94 8.13
N LEU A 5 -33.15 35.92 6.93
CA LEU A 5 -33.02 34.82 5.97
C LEU A 5 -31.56 34.64 5.55
N GLN A 6 -30.88 35.71 5.14
CA GLN A 6 -29.46 35.67 4.78
C GLN A 6 -28.57 35.22 5.94
N SER A 7 -28.86 35.65 7.17
CA SER A 7 -28.11 35.20 8.35
C SER A 7 -28.28 33.71 8.63
N TYR A 8 -29.49 33.17 8.39
CA TYR A 8 -29.80 31.76 8.56
C TYR A 8 -29.13 30.91 7.47
N GLU A 9 -29.17 31.36 6.22
CA GLU A 9 -28.48 30.70 5.09
C GLU A 9 -26.97 30.63 5.33
N LYS A 10 -26.34 31.73 5.78
CA LYS A 10 -24.92 31.74 6.14
C LYS A 10 -24.58 30.79 7.28
N GLN A 11 -25.47 30.61 8.25
CA GLN A 11 -25.28 29.63 9.33
C GLN A 11 -25.35 28.20 8.79
N LEU A 12 -26.29 27.93 7.88
CA LEU A 12 -26.44 26.60 7.25
C LEU A 12 -25.22 26.24 6.40
N THR A 13 -24.73 27.16 5.56
CA THR A 13 -23.53 26.90 4.74
C THR A 13 -22.28 26.77 5.60
N SER A 14 -22.17 27.54 6.68
CA SER A 14 -21.09 27.39 7.66
C SER A 14 -21.10 26.05 8.39
N ASP A 15 -22.28 25.49 8.66
CA ASP A 15 -22.40 24.13 9.21
C ASP A 15 -21.99 23.05 8.19
N ILE A 16 -22.28 23.24 6.91
CA ILE A 16 -21.80 22.33 5.84
C ILE A 16 -20.26 22.35 5.79
N VAL A 17 -19.63 23.53 5.81
CA VAL A 17 -18.17 23.65 5.77
C VAL A 17 -17.52 23.01 6.99
N ASN A 18 -18.06 23.28 8.18
CA ASN A 18 -17.48 22.80 9.44
C ASN A 18 -17.66 21.29 9.68
N ASN A 19 -18.77 20.72 9.20
CA ASN A 19 -19.15 19.31 9.38
C ASN A 19 -19.29 18.58 8.03
N CYS A 20 -18.40 18.88 7.09
CA CYS A 20 -18.35 18.21 5.78
C CYS A 20 -17.87 16.76 5.89
N ASP A 21 -18.32 15.94 4.95
CA ASP A 21 -17.91 14.54 4.81
C ASP A 21 -16.72 14.39 3.87
N LEU A 22 -16.77 15.12 2.75
CA LEU A 22 -15.75 15.13 1.70
C LEU A 22 -15.52 16.54 1.17
N ILE A 23 -14.31 16.77 0.68
CA ILE A 23 -13.93 17.95 -0.08
C ILE A 23 -13.57 17.49 -1.49
N ILE A 24 -14.18 18.13 -2.48
CA ILE A 24 -13.82 17.98 -3.89
C ILE A 24 -12.97 19.19 -4.27
N GLU A 25 -11.72 18.93 -4.63
CA GLU A 25 -10.76 19.95 -5.06
C GLU A 25 -10.81 20.09 -6.58
N VAL A 26 -11.21 21.27 -7.06
CA VAL A 26 -11.35 21.58 -8.50
C VAL A 26 -10.29 22.58 -8.91
N ASN A 27 -9.63 22.34 -10.04
CA ASN A 27 -8.63 23.27 -10.58
C ASN A 27 -9.30 24.56 -11.09
N ALA A 28 -9.03 25.68 -10.41
CA ALA A 28 -9.57 27.00 -10.75
C ALA A 28 -8.95 27.57 -12.04
N SER A 29 -7.75 27.13 -12.41
CA SER A 29 -7.02 27.63 -13.59
C SER A 29 -7.45 27.01 -14.91
N SER A 30 -8.32 26.00 -14.88
CA SER A 30 -8.79 25.35 -16.09
C SER A 30 -9.88 26.18 -16.79
N LYS A 31 -9.84 26.20 -18.13
CA LYS A 31 -10.85 26.91 -18.94
C LYS A 31 -12.25 26.30 -18.80
N THR A 32 -12.32 24.99 -18.56
CA THR A 32 -13.56 24.22 -18.39
C THR A 32 -14.08 24.24 -16.95
N CYS A 33 -13.40 24.92 -16.03
CA CYS A 33 -13.72 24.89 -14.59
C CYS A 33 -15.18 25.29 -14.29
N GLN A 34 -15.73 26.31 -14.95
CA GLN A 34 -17.11 26.76 -14.71
C GLN A 34 -18.14 25.70 -15.17
N GLU A 35 -17.90 25.04 -16.31
CA GLU A 35 -18.75 23.96 -16.81
C GLU A 35 -18.67 22.74 -15.90
N THR A 36 -17.46 22.37 -15.47
CA THR A 36 -17.22 21.28 -14.53
C THR A 36 -17.92 21.55 -13.19
N LEU A 37 -17.81 22.76 -12.64
CA LEU A 37 -18.39 23.14 -11.35
C LEU A 37 -19.93 23.17 -11.41
N SER A 38 -20.51 23.73 -12.46
CA SER A 38 -21.97 23.74 -12.63
C SER A 38 -22.55 22.34 -12.84
N SER A 39 -21.88 21.49 -13.62
CA SER A 39 -22.25 20.08 -13.79
C SER A 39 -22.13 19.31 -12.47
N LEU A 40 -21.05 19.51 -11.73
CA LEU A 40 -20.79 18.88 -10.44
C LEU A 40 -21.88 19.25 -9.41
N LEU A 41 -22.16 20.53 -9.24
CA LEU A 41 -23.17 21.01 -8.29
C LEU A 41 -24.57 20.50 -8.65
N ARG A 42 -24.90 20.45 -9.96
CA ARG A 42 -26.17 19.93 -10.43
C ARG A 42 -26.35 18.44 -10.08
N GLU A 43 -25.35 17.61 -10.33
CA GLU A 43 -25.41 16.17 -10.03
C GLU A 43 -25.47 15.90 -8.51
N LEU A 44 -24.71 16.66 -7.71
CA LEU A 44 -24.75 16.55 -6.25
C LEU A 44 -26.12 16.98 -5.69
N GLN A 45 -26.70 18.07 -6.21
CA GLN A 45 -28.02 18.55 -5.78
C GLN A 45 -29.12 17.55 -6.13
N LEU A 46 -29.07 16.94 -7.33
CA LEU A 46 -30.02 15.91 -7.74
C LEU A 46 -29.96 14.66 -6.86
N SER A 47 -28.85 14.42 -6.17
CA SER A 47 -28.65 13.27 -5.28
C SER A 47 -28.76 13.59 -3.79
N HIS A 48 -29.50 14.65 -3.43
CA HIS A 48 -29.76 15.05 -2.05
C HIS A 48 -28.51 15.43 -1.21
N PHE A 49 -27.40 15.77 -1.86
CA PHE A 49 -26.21 16.27 -1.14
C PHE A 49 -26.31 17.78 -0.90
N SER A 50 -25.97 18.20 0.30
CA SER A 50 -25.77 19.62 0.62
C SER A 50 -24.34 20.03 0.31
N THR A 51 -24.20 21.11 -0.46
CA THR A 51 -22.89 21.57 -0.94
C THR A 51 -22.64 23.02 -0.53
N ALA A 52 -21.39 23.34 -0.23
CA ALA A 52 -20.94 24.73 -0.06
C ALA A 52 -19.63 24.92 -0.85
N VAL A 53 -19.48 26.07 -1.51
CA VAL A 53 -18.30 26.37 -2.32
C VAL A 53 -17.47 27.46 -1.64
N ARG A 54 -16.16 27.21 -1.50
CA ARG A 54 -15.23 28.17 -0.91
C ARG A 54 -13.90 28.20 -1.67
N PRO A 55 -13.17 29.31 -1.63
CA PRO A 55 -11.81 29.38 -2.14
C PRO A 55 -10.88 28.44 -1.37
N GLY A 56 -10.24 27.54 -2.10
CA GLY A 56 -9.32 26.53 -1.58
C GLY A 56 -7.91 27.06 -1.49
N SER A 57 -7.01 26.54 -2.33
CA SER A 57 -5.64 27.05 -2.50
C SER A 57 -5.59 28.18 -3.56
N ASP A 58 -4.40 28.70 -3.83
CA ASP A 58 -4.22 29.76 -4.84
C ASP A 58 -4.66 29.35 -6.26
N THR A 59 -4.82 28.05 -6.51
CA THR A 59 -5.16 27.49 -7.82
C THR A 59 -6.34 26.52 -7.78
N SER A 60 -6.97 26.33 -6.63
CA SER A 60 -8.05 25.35 -6.47
C SER A 60 -9.25 25.89 -5.72
N ILE A 61 -10.44 25.46 -6.14
CA ILE A 61 -11.71 25.71 -5.48
C ILE A 61 -12.07 24.46 -4.68
N PHE A 62 -12.59 24.64 -3.47
CA PHE A 62 -13.09 23.55 -2.65
C PHE A 62 -14.62 23.52 -2.67
N VAL A 63 -15.16 22.37 -3.06
CA VAL A 63 -16.58 22.05 -2.91
C VAL A 63 -16.72 21.12 -1.72
N PHE A 64 -17.31 21.64 -0.65
CA PHE A 64 -17.62 20.92 0.58
C PHE A 64 -18.91 20.14 0.37
N VAL A 65 -18.89 18.83 0.61
CA VAL A 65 -20.04 17.95 0.44
C VAL A 65 -20.43 17.37 1.79
N LYS A 66 -21.72 17.50 2.13
CA LYS A 66 -22.33 16.93 3.33
C LYS A 66 -23.58 16.15 2.94
N VAL A 67 -23.67 14.91 3.42
CA VAL A 67 -24.86 14.08 3.23
C VAL A 67 -25.90 14.40 4.31
N GLN A 68 -27.17 14.45 3.93
CA GLN A 68 -28.27 14.55 4.89
C GLN A 68 -28.36 13.28 5.74
N ASN A 69 -28.76 13.44 6.99
CA ASN A 69 -28.81 12.34 7.95
C ASN A 69 -29.80 11.24 7.53
N ASP A 70 -30.98 11.61 7.03
CA ASP A 70 -32.01 10.63 6.63
C ASP A 70 -31.56 9.82 5.41
N TYR A 71 -31.00 10.50 4.41
CA TYR A 71 -30.45 9.83 3.22
C TYR A 71 -29.23 8.96 3.54
N LEU A 72 -28.39 9.38 4.51
CA LEU A 72 -27.28 8.54 4.98
C LEU A 72 -27.77 7.25 5.66
N ILE A 73 -28.84 7.32 6.44
CA ILE A 73 -29.47 6.14 7.05
C ILE A 73 -29.95 5.17 5.97
N GLU A 74 -30.59 5.68 4.92
CA GLU A 74 -31.03 4.87 3.78
C GLU A 74 -29.83 4.21 3.06
N LEU A 75 -28.78 4.97 2.75
CA LEU A 75 -27.57 4.44 2.11
C LEU A 75 -26.90 3.36 2.96
N ALA A 76 -26.83 3.56 4.28
CA ALA A 76 -26.26 2.60 5.21
C ALA A 76 -27.13 1.33 5.30
N HIS A 77 -28.45 1.49 5.38
CA HIS A 77 -29.39 0.36 5.36
C HIS A 77 -29.24 -0.47 4.08
N ASN A 78 -29.15 0.18 2.92
CA ASN A 78 -28.99 -0.48 1.62
C ASN A 78 -27.64 -1.22 1.50
N ASP A 79 -26.55 -0.62 1.98
CA ASP A 79 -25.23 -1.26 2.00
C ASP A 79 -25.17 -2.44 2.97
N ARG A 80 -25.77 -2.33 4.17
CA ARG A 80 -25.82 -3.43 5.15
C ARG A 80 -26.75 -4.56 4.72
N THR A 81 -27.86 -4.25 4.05
CA THR A 81 -28.73 -5.25 3.42
C THR A 81 -27.98 -6.02 2.34
N SER A 82 -27.26 -5.32 1.46
CA SER A 82 -26.41 -5.93 0.45
C SER A 82 -25.30 -6.79 1.08
N SER A 83 -24.72 -6.31 2.18
CA SER A 83 -23.66 -6.98 2.93
C SER A 83 -24.19 -8.28 3.55
N PHE A 84 -25.38 -8.27 4.12
CA PHE A 84 -26.05 -9.46 4.63
C PHE A 84 -26.34 -10.47 3.52
N LEU A 85 -26.92 -10.02 2.40
CA LEU A 85 -27.22 -10.86 1.24
C LEU A 85 -25.98 -11.57 0.64
N CYS A 86 -24.81 -10.94 0.70
CA CYS A 86 -23.55 -11.52 0.23
C CYS A 86 -22.78 -12.31 1.29
N GLY A 87 -23.18 -12.25 2.57
CA GLY A 87 -22.46 -12.92 3.65
C GLY A 87 -21.22 -12.17 4.08
N ALA A 88 -21.29 -10.85 4.14
CA ALA A 88 -20.34 -10.05 4.87
C ALA A 88 -20.82 -9.80 6.31
N LEU A 89 -22.15 -9.73 6.49
CA LEU A 89 -22.83 -9.49 7.76
C LEU A 89 -23.75 -10.66 8.10
N ASP A 90 -23.63 -11.22 9.31
CA ASP A 90 -24.40 -12.39 9.74
C ASP A 90 -25.61 -12.06 10.61
N ASP A 91 -25.55 -10.99 11.42
CA ASP A 91 -26.66 -10.62 12.29
C ASP A 91 -27.61 -9.64 11.59
N LEU A 92 -28.86 -10.06 11.44
CA LEU A 92 -29.94 -9.27 10.87
C LEU A 92 -30.24 -8.01 11.71
N ASN A 93 -29.90 -7.99 13.00
CA ASN A 93 -30.08 -6.80 13.84
C ASN A 93 -29.14 -5.65 13.45
N HIS A 94 -27.95 -5.96 12.93
CA HIS A 94 -27.01 -4.95 12.46
C HIS A 94 -27.42 -4.33 11.12
N VAL A 95 -28.33 -4.98 10.37
CA VAL A 95 -28.88 -4.43 9.11
C VAL A 95 -29.72 -3.19 9.37
N ASN A 96 -30.49 -3.17 10.47
CA ASN A 96 -31.34 -2.04 10.79
C ASN A 96 -30.50 -0.87 11.34
N VAL A 97 -30.60 0.28 10.69
CA VAL A 97 -29.93 1.51 11.09
C VAL A 97 -30.97 2.45 11.67
N ASN A 98 -31.05 2.54 13.00
CA ASN A 98 -32.06 3.36 13.67
C ASN A 98 -31.63 4.82 13.76
N SER A 99 -30.32 5.07 13.83
CA SER A 99 -29.76 6.38 14.07
C SER A 99 -28.44 6.58 13.33
N VAL A 100 -28.13 7.84 13.02
CA VAL A 100 -26.82 8.20 12.45
C VAL A 100 -25.66 7.85 13.39
N THR A 101 -25.92 7.76 14.70
CA THR A 101 -24.91 7.35 15.69
C THR A 101 -24.52 5.88 15.61
N ASP A 102 -25.29 5.05 14.90
CA ASP A 102 -24.97 3.64 14.65
C ASP A 102 -23.99 3.47 13.47
N ILE A 103 -23.64 4.56 12.78
CA ILE A 103 -22.79 4.57 11.59
C ILE A 103 -21.41 5.10 11.96
N ASP A 104 -20.39 4.28 11.70
CA ASP A 104 -19.00 4.68 11.92
C ASP A 104 -18.58 5.81 10.96
N SER A 105 -17.62 6.64 11.38
CA SER A 105 -17.02 7.70 10.56
C SER A 105 -16.48 7.16 9.23
N SER A 106 -15.87 5.98 9.25
CA SER A 106 -15.33 5.32 8.06
C SER A 106 -16.42 4.80 7.13
N GLU A 107 -17.50 4.24 7.67
CA GLU A 107 -18.67 3.79 6.92
C GLU A 107 -19.35 4.98 6.24
N ARG A 108 -19.60 6.05 6.99
CA ARG A 108 -20.18 7.30 6.49
C ARG A 108 -19.39 7.87 5.31
N ILE A 109 -18.09 8.06 5.46
CA ILE A 109 -17.23 8.63 4.40
C ILE A 109 -17.19 7.70 3.18
N ARG A 110 -17.08 6.38 3.39
CA ARG A 110 -17.04 5.41 2.30
C ARG A 110 -18.33 5.42 1.49
N LEU A 111 -19.50 5.40 2.14
CA LEU A 111 -20.79 5.39 1.44
C LEU A 111 -20.98 6.64 0.58
N VAL A 112 -20.64 7.82 1.12
CA VAL A 112 -20.69 9.08 0.38
C VAL A 112 -19.71 9.05 -0.80
N TYR A 113 -18.48 8.59 -0.58
CA TYR A 113 -17.48 8.50 -1.65
C TYR A 113 -17.89 7.50 -2.74
N ASP A 114 -18.40 6.34 -2.37
CA ASP A 114 -18.85 5.30 -3.30
C ASP A 114 -20.09 5.76 -4.09
N LYS A 115 -20.97 6.58 -3.51
CA LYS A 115 -22.12 7.16 -4.25
C LYS A 115 -21.66 8.24 -5.24
N ILE A 116 -20.65 9.04 -4.90
CA ILE A 116 -20.12 10.10 -5.78
C ILE A 116 -19.28 9.51 -6.93
N THR A 117 -18.35 8.62 -6.61
CA THR A 117 -17.34 8.13 -7.57
C THR A 117 -17.72 6.85 -8.29
N GLY A 118 -18.70 6.09 -7.78
CA GLY A 118 -19.15 4.85 -8.39
C GLY A 118 -19.71 5.05 -9.80
N SER A 119 -19.73 3.99 -10.60
CA SER A 119 -20.30 4.01 -11.95
C SER A 119 -21.79 4.39 -11.97
N LYS A 120 -22.21 5.22 -12.94
CA LYS A 120 -23.64 5.58 -13.14
C LYS A 120 -24.55 4.38 -13.33
N THR A 121 -24.01 3.26 -13.82
CA THR A 121 -24.76 2.01 -13.99
C THR A 121 -25.09 1.30 -12.68
N GLU A 122 -24.37 1.62 -11.59
CA GLU A 122 -24.53 1.04 -10.24
C GLU A 122 -25.12 2.08 -9.28
N ASP A 123 -26.11 2.86 -9.74
CA ASP A 123 -26.81 3.89 -8.95
C ASP A 123 -25.84 4.85 -8.22
N SER A 124 -24.92 5.44 -8.97
CA SER A 124 -23.90 6.36 -8.46
C SER A 124 -23.72 7.53 -9.43
N LEU A 125 -22.99 8.57 -9.05
CA LEU A 125 -22.88 9.80 -9.85
C LEU A 125 -21.80 9.76 -10.94
N GLY A 126 -20.82 8.86 -10.86
CA GLY A 126 -19.73 8.77 -11.84
C GLY A 126 -18.80 9.99 -11.86
N ILE A 127 -18.66 10.69 -10.73
CA ILE A 127 -17.77 11.84 -10.59
C ILE A 127 -16.37 11.33 -10.21
N CYS A 128 -15.48 11.23 -11.19
CA CYS A 128 -14.11 10.73 -10.98
C CYS A 128 -13.06 11.81 -11.27
N PRO A 129 -12.04 11.98 -10.40
CA PRO A 129 -10.98 12.95 -10.60
C PRO A 129 -10.10 12.60 -11.81
N GLY A 130 -9.72 13.61 -12.60
CA GLY A 130 -8.83 13.46 -13.75
C GLY A 130 -9.45 12.86 -15.02
N GLU A 131 -10.74 12.49 -15.00
CA GLU A 131 -11.45 11.85 -16.12
C GLU A 131 -12.54 12.76 -16.69
N ASN A 132 -12.73 12.76 -18.01
CA ASN A 132 -13.82 13.53 -18.64
C ASN A 132 -15.20 12.96 -18.24
N PRO A 133 -16.21 13.81 -17.97
CA PRO A 133 -16.23 15.28 -18.12
C PRO A 133 -15.61 16.07 -16.94
N TYR A 134 -15.17 15.41 -15.88
CA TYR A 134 -14.66 16.01 -14.64
C TYR A 134 -13.12 16.08 -14.56
N ALA A 135 -12.44 16.27 -15.70
CA ALA A 135 -10.97 16.25 -15.77
C ALA A 135 -10.30 17.35 -14.93
N ASP A 136 -11.05 18.42 -14.60
CA ASP A 136 -10.58 19.51 -13.76
C ASP A 136 -10.56 19.18 -12.26
N ILE A 137 -11.22 18.08 -11.84
CA ILE A 137 -11.18 17.64 -10.45
C ILE A 137 -9.80 17.05 -10.16
N ILE A 138 -9.09 17.66 -9.20
CA ILE A 138 -7.75 17.27 -8.77
C ILE A 138 -7.84 16.06 -7.83
N SER A 139 -8.64 16.16 -6.77
CA SER A 139 -8.76 15.10 -5.78
C SER A 139 -10.06 15.19 -4.98
N ILE A 140 -10.49 14.07 -4.41
CA ILE A 140 -11.63 13.97 -3.49
C ILE A 140 -11.11 13.35 -2.21
N PHE A 141 -11.20 14.07 -1.09
CA PHE A 141 -10.63 13.60 0.19
C PHE A 141 -11.47 14.02 1.40
N PRO A 142 -11.53 13.17 2.45
CA PRO A 142 -12.08 13.54 3.75
C PRO A 142 -11.07 14.34 4.59
N LEU A 143 -11.56 15.06 5.60
CA LEU A 143 -10.71 15.76 6.57
C LEU A 143 -10.26 14.85 7.71
N HIS A 144 -9.05 15.11 8.23
CA HIS A 144 -8.57 14.47 9.45
C HIS A 144 -9.36 14.90 10.69
N GLN A 145 -9.43 13.99 11.66
CA GLN A 145 -9.95 14.27 12.99
C GLN A 145 -8.78 14.47 13.99
N PRO A 146 -8.44 15.72 14.38
CA PRO A 146 -7.24 15.99 15.17
C PRO A 146 -7.24 15.30 16.53
N LYS A 147 -8.41 15.16 17.15
CA LYS A 147 -8.57 14.49 18.45
C LYS A 147 -8.18 13.02 18.37
N PHE A 148 -8.65 12.32 17.33
CA PHE A 148 -8.30 10.92 17.08
C PHE A 148 -6.81 10.78 16.77
N ASP A 149 -6.28 11.60 15.85
CA ASP A 149 -4.88 11.51 15.41
C ASP A 149 -3.89 11.69 16.57
N ILE A 150 -4.15 12.63 17.48
CA ILE A 150 -3.32 12.84 18.67
C ILE A 150 -3.39 11.63 19.61
N LYS A 151 -4.60 11.09 19.84
CA LYS A 151 -4.79 9.90 20.70
C LYS A 151 -4.10 8.68 20.11
N TRP A 152 -4.28 8.46 18.81
CA TRP A 152 -3.70 7.34 18.07
C TRP A 152 -2.17 7.41 18.05
N SER A 153 -1.60 8.60 17.80
CA SER A 153 -0.16 8.84 17.87
C SER A 153 0.41 8.47 19.25
N LYS A 154 -0.15 9.04 20.34
CA LYS A 154 0.32 8.77 21.71
C LYS A 154 0.31 7.28 22.05
N TYR A 155 -0.73 6.55 21.63
CA TYR A 155 -0.88 5.13 21.92
C TYR A 155 0.26 4.28 21.34
N TRP A 156 0.58 4.43 20.05
CA TRP A 156 1.61 3.63 19.39
C TRP A 156 3.05 4.01 19.78
N TYR A 157 3.25 5.21 20.33
CA TYR A 157 4.52 5.55 20.97
C TYR A 157 4.73 4.84 22.31
N GLN A 158 3.64 4.57 23.05
CA GLN A 158 3.70 4.07 24.43
C GLN A 158 3.65 2.55 24.55
N LEU A 159 2.91 1.83 23.68
CA LEU A 159 2.75 0.38 23.82
C LEU A 159 3.71 -0.46 22.97
N LEU A 160 4.28 -1.50 23.60
CA LEU A 160 5.02 -2.56 22.91
C LEU A 160 4.11 -3.66 22.34
N LEU A 161 2.87 -3.81 22.80
CA LEU A 161 1.92 -4.87 22.39
C LEU A 161 0.61 -4.24 21.90
N GLY A 162 -0.01 -4.80 20.86
CA GLY A 162 -1.29 -4.31 20.35
C GLY A 162 -2.47 -4.55 21.30
N ASN A 163 -3.53 -3.76 21.14
CA ASN A 163 -4.82 -3.94 21.80
C ASN A 163 -5.92 -4.00 20.72
N LYS A 164 -6.76 -5.02 20.78
CA LYS A 164 -7.88 -5.21 19.84
C LYS A 164 -8.80 -3.98 19.78
N LYS A 165 -9.10 -3.36 20.93
CA LYS A 165 -9.95 -2.15 20.98
C LYS A 165 -9.40 -0.99 20.16
N GLN A 166 -8.08 -0.89 20.01
CA GLN A 166 -7.48 0.16 19.21
C GLN A 166 -7.64 -0.12 17.71
N LEU A 167 -7.55 -1.39 17.29
CA LEU A 167 -7.78 -1.76 15.89
C LEU A 167 -9.22 -1.45 15.48
N ASP A 168 -10.18 -1.69 16.36
CA ASP A 168 -11.59 -1.32 16.13
C ASP A 168 -11.75 0.20 15.97
N SER A 169 -11.08 0.99 16.81
CA SER A 169 -11.11 2.46 16.67
C SER A 169 -10.46 2.97 15.38
N ILE A 170 -9.42 2.26 14.86
CA ILE A 170 -8.81 2.59 13.57
C ILE A 170 -9.76 2.21 12.44
N ASN A 171 -10.42 1.05 12.53
CA ASN A 171 -11.41 0.62 11.57
C ASN A 171 -12.58 1.61 11.49
N ALA A 172 -13.09 2.08 12.64
CA ALA A 172 -14.19 3.04 12.71
C ALA A 172 -13.84 4.42 12.10
N GLU A 173 -12.56 4.82 12.05
CA GLU A 173 -12.15 6.15 11.54
C GLU A 173 -11.50 6.16 10.16
N TYR A 174 -10.67 5.15 9.86
CA TYR A 174 -9.87 5.03 8.64
C TYR A 174 -10.31 3.85 7.76
N GLY A 175 -11.16 2.96 8.26
CA GLY A 175 -11.63 1.77 7.55
C GLY A 175 -10.70 0.57 7.65
N SER A 176 -11.22 -0.56 7.17
CA SER A 176 -10.58 -1.88 7.35
C SER A 176 -9.24 -2.01 6.63
N GLN A 177 -9.01 -1.31 5.52
CA GLN A 177 -7.74 -1.37 4.80
C GLN A 177 -6.57 -0.90 5.66
N VAL A 178 -6.74 0.24 6.33
CA VAL A 178 -5.72 0.80 7.23
C VAL A 178 -5.67 0.00 8.54
N ALA A 179 -6.82 -0.41 9.07
CA ALA A 179 -6.87 -1.22 10.29
C ALA A 179 -6.16 -2.58 10.13
N LEU A 180 -6.38 -3.27 9.00
CA LEU A 180 -5.74 -4.55 8.68
C LEU A 180 -4.23 -4.39 8.49
N TYR A 181 -3.78 -3.26 7.92
CA TYR A 181 -2.36 -2.93 7.82
C TYR A 181 -1.69 -2.84 9.20
N PHE A 182 -2.28 -2.08 10.14
CA PHE A 182 -1.74 -1.97 11.49
C PHE A 182 -1.87 -3.27 12.29
N ALA A 183 -2.91 -4.07 12.04
CA ALA A 183 -3.03 -5.40 12.61
C ALA A 183 -1.90 -6.32 12.11
N PHE A 184 -1.60 -6.31 10.81
CA PHE A 184 -0.49 -7.06 10.24
C PHE A 184 0.86 -6.59 10.78
N ALA A 185 1.07 -5.28 10.88
CA ALA A 185 2.30 -4.73 11.40
C ALA A 185 2.56 -5.14 12.87
N ASP A 186 1.53 -5.11 13.72
CA ASP A 186 1.64 -5.59 15.10
C ASP A 186 1.88 -7.09 15.19
N PHE A 187 1.18 -7.87 14.34
CA PHE A 187 1.37 -9.30 14.24
C PHE A 187 2.78 -9.66 13.78
N PHE A 188 3.30 -8.96 12.78
CA PHE A 188 4.64 -9.10 12.26
C PHE A 188 5.69 -8.81 13.33
N LYS A 189 5.56 -7.67 14.02
CA LYS A 189 6.43 -7.31 15.15
C LYS A 189 6.46 -8.39 16.22
N THR A 190 5.28 -8.90 16.61
CA THR A 190 5.16 -9.96 17.62
C THR A 190 5.77 -11.28 17.14
N GLY A 191 5.57 -11.65 15.87
CA GLY A 191 6.21 -12.81 15.26
C GLY A 191 7.73 -12.70 15.25
N VAL A 192 8.27 -11.54 14.85
CA VAL A 192 9.72 -11.30 14.84
C VAL A 192 10.30 -11.23 16.25
N PHE A 193 9.53 -10.79 17.26
CA PHE A 193 9.95 -10.85 18.65
C PHE A 193 10.19 -12.30 19.10
N VAL A 194 9.29 -13.23 18.77
CA VAL A 194 9.49 -14.67 19.04
C VAL A 194 10.72 -15.19 18.29
N LEU A 195 10.88 -14.82 17.02
CA LEU A 195 12.05 -15.21 16.23
C LEU A 195 13.36 -14.63 16.78
N SER A 196 13.32 -13.47 17.42
CA SER A 196 14.49 -12.83 18.05
C SER A 196 15.01 -13.65 19.22
N PHE A 197 14.12 -14.24 20.01
CA PHE A 197 14.52 -15.18 21.06
C PHE A 197 15.20 -16.43 20.47
N TRP A 198 14.64 -17.00 19.39
CA TRP A 198 15.28 -18.10 18.66
C TRP A 198 16.64 -17.70 18.06
N GLY A 199 16.76 -16.45 17.58
CA GLY A 199 17.99 -15.84 17.08
C GLY A 199 19.10 -15.79 18.14
N ILE A 200 18.77 -15.35 19.35
CA ILE A 200 19.71 -15.31 20.49
C ILE A 200 20.15 -16.73 20.85
N LEU A 201 19.21 -17.67 20.96
CA LEU A 201 19.55 -19.07 21.23
C LEU A 201 20.47 -19.66 20.15
N GLY A 202 20.16 -19.39 18.88
CA GLY A 202 20.98 -19.83 17.76
C GLY A 202 22.38 -19.23 17.74
N TYR A 203 22.54 -17.97 18.17
CA TYR A 203 23.84 -17.31 18.21
C TYR A 203 24.77 -17.84 19.31
N TYR A 204 24.24 -18.10 20.51
CA TYR A 204 25.06 -18.51 21.66
C TYR A 204 25.23 -20.03 21.79
N PHE A 205 24.22 -20.83 21.40
CA PHE A 205 24.23 -22.29 21.64
C PHE A 205 24.47 -23.13 20.39
N LEU A 206 24.23 -22.60 19.18
CA LEU A 206 24.38 -23.36 17.93
C LEU A 206 25.62 -22.91 17.17
N ARG A 207 26.14 -23.81 16.31
CA ARG A 207 27.23 -23.47 15.39
C ARG A 207 26.75 -22.50 14.31
N PRO A 208 27.65 -21.66 13.75
CA PRO A 208 27.34 -20.86 12.57
C PRO A 208 26.76 -21.72 11.44
N TYR A 209 25.74 -21.21 10.73
CA TYR A 209 25.05 -21.94 9.66
C TYR A 209 24.42 -23.29 10.09
N SER A 210 23.98 -23.41 11.34
CA SER A 210 23.33 -24.63 11.86
C SER A 210 22.02 -24.97 11.15
N TYR A 211 21.86 -26.24 10.75
CA TYR A 211 20.60 -26.79 10.24
C TYR A 211 19.47 -26.74 11.28
N ILE A 212 19.79 -26.92 12.57
CA ILE A 212 18.80 -26.85 13.66
C ILE A 212 18.20 -25.45 13.72
N PHE A 213 19.05 -24.42 13.61
CA PHE A 213 18.59 -23.04 13.55
C PHE A 213 17.68 -22.83 12.34
N ALA A 214 18.10 -23.33 11.17
CA ALA A 214 17.35 -23.19 9.93
C ALA A 214 15.95 -23.84 9.98
N ILE A 215 15.85 -25.05 10.54
CA ILE A 215 14.57 -25.74 10.75
C ILE A 215 13.65 -24.90 11.64
N GLY A 216 14.15 -24.32 12.73
CA GLY A 216 13.36 -23.47 13.62
C GLY A 216 12.79 -22.23 12.92
N VAL A 217 13.57 -21.59 12.04
CA VAL A 217 13.08 -20.43 11.27
C VAL A 217 12.09 -20.85 10.18
N ALA A 218 12.29 -22.00 9.52
CA ALA A 218 11.35 -22.53 8.55
C ALA A 218 9.99 -22.88 9.19
N LEU A 219 10.01 -23.50 10.38
CA LEU A 219 8.82 -23.73 11.20
C LEU A 219 8.15 -22.40 11.55
N TRP A 220 8.90 -21.42 12.06
CA TRP A 220 8.38 -20.09 12.37
C TRP A 220 7.70 -19.45 11.16
N GLY A 221 8.32 -19.48 9.97
CA GLY A 221 7.76 -18.90 8.75
C GLY A 221 6.44 -19.54 8.35
N ALA A 222 6.35 -20.87 8.41
CA ALA A 222 5.13 -21.61 8.09
C ALA A 222 4.00 -21.35 9.12
N PHE A 223 4.32 -21.38 10.42
CA PHE A 223 3.36 -21.07 11.48
C PHE A 223 2.90 -19.60 11.42
N PHE A 224 3.82 -18.67 11.17
CA PHE A 224 3.53 -17.24 11.04
C PHE A 224 2.46 -17.00 9.97
N ILE A 225 2.60 -17.59 8.78
CA ILE A 225 1.65 -17.45 7.69
C ILE A 225 0.29 -18.03 8.07
N GLN A 226 0.25 -19.24 8.63
CA GLN A 226 -1.04 -19.85 9.00
C GLN A 226 -1.75 -19.07 10.11
N PHE A 227 -1.03 -18.66 11.14
CA PHE A 227 -1.59 -17.87 12.23
C PHE A 227 -2.04 -16.49 11.76
N TRP A 228 -1.33 -15.87 10.81
CA TRP A 228 -1.81 -14.66 10.17
C TRP A 228 -3.14 -14.90 9.45
N ARG A 229 -3.27 -15.97 8.65
CA ARG A 229 -4.52 -16.27 7.94
C ARG A 229 -5.72 -16.47 8.88
N VAL A 230 -5.50 -17.15 10.00
CA VAL A 230 -6.52 -17.31 11.04
C VAL A 230 -6.86 -15.97 11.67
N GLN A 231 -5.86 -15.13 11.95
CA GLN A 231 -6.07 -13.80 12.54
C GLN A 231 -6.76 -12.83 11.58
N GLU A 232 -6.38 -12.84 10.30
CA GLU A 232 -7.01 -12.08 9.22
C GLU A 232 -8.49 -12.43 9.14
N HIS A 233 -8.82 -13.72 9.06
CA HIS A 233 -10.22 -14.16 9.00
C HIS A 233 -11.01 -13.76 10.26
N LYS A 234 -10.43 -13.87 11.46
CA LYS A 234 -11.09 -13.41 12.70
C LYS A 234 -11.38 -11.92 12.69
N LEU A 235 -10.46 -11.10 12.17
CA LEU A 235 -10.65 -9.65 12.09
C LEU A 235 -11.69 -9.27 11.04
N THR A 236 -11.69 -9.95 9.88
CA THR A 236 -12.61 -9.63 8.78
C THR A 236 -14.03 -10.06 9.09
N ASN A 237 -14.21 -11.16 9.83
CA ASN A 237 -15.50 -11.52 10.43
C ASN A 237 -15.96 -10.46 11.45
N HIS A 238 -15.07 -10.07 12.37
CA HIS A 238 -15.39 -9.08 13.42
C HIS A 238 -15.77 -7.71 12.85
N TRP A 239 -15.13 -7.28 11.75
CA TRP A 239 -15.45 -6.03 11.06
C TRP A 239 -16.51 -6.17 9.96
N SER A 240 -17.13 -7.34 9.81
CA SER A 240 -18.14 -7.62 8.77
C SER A 240 -17.66 -7.26 7.35
N THR A 241 -16.39 -7.51 7.05
CA THR A 241 -15.79 -7.24 5.73
C THR A 241 -15.60 -8.49 4.88
N VAL A 242 -16.06 -9.66 5.32
CA VAL A 242 -15.96 -10.90 4.56
C VAL A 242 -16.62 -10.75 3.19
N ASN A 243 -15.98 -11.19 2.11
CA ASN A 243 -16.50 -11.10 0.74
C ASN A 243 -16.87 -9.66 0.30
N CYS A 244 -16.38 -8.60 0.97
CA CYS A 244 -16.72 -7.22 0.63
C CYS A 244 -16.28 -6.85 -0.80
N GLN A 245 -15.28 -7.55 -1.35
CA GLN A 245 -14.82 -7.39 -2.73
C GLN A 245 -15.93 -7.67 -3.76
N SER A 246 -16.88 -8.54 -3.42
CA SER A 246 -18.08 -8.80 -4.23
C SER A 246 -19.08 -7.64 -4.22
N LEU A 247 -19.05 -6.79 -3.18
CA LEU A 247 -19.87 -5.58 -3.06
C LEU A 247 -19.21 -4.33 -3.63
N ALA A 248 -17.88 -4.33 -3.78
CA ALA A 248 -17.14 -3.17 -4.26
C ALA A 248 -17.65 -2.71 -5.62
N LYS A 249 -17.88 -1.40 -5.78
CA LYS A 249 -18.33 -0.79 -7.03
C LYS A 249 -17.24 -0.82 -8.10
N SER A 250 -17.67 -0.81 -9.35
CA SER A 250 -16.80 -0.73 -10.52
C SER A 250 -16.19 0.66 -10.69
N MET A 251 -14.93 0.71 -11.13
CA MET A 251 -14.28 1.95 -11.55
C MET A 251 -14.93 2.46 -12.85
N THR A 252 -14.94 3.77 -13.05
CA THR A 252 -15.43 4.41 -14.30
C THR A 252 -14.61 4.01 -15.54
N GLU A 253 -13.30 3.80 -15.39
CA GLU A 253 -12.42 3.33 -16.48
C GLU A 253 -12.71 1.89 -16.95
N PHE A 254 -13.46 1.12 -16.15
CA PHE A 254 -13.73 -0.27 -16.46
C PHE A 254 -14.59 -0.37 -17.72
N LYS A 255 -14.11 -1.12 -18.71
CA LYS A 255 -14.84 -1.37 -19.97
C LYS A 255 -15.58 -2.70 -19.87
N PRO A 256 -16.89 -2.71 -19.56
CA PRO A 256 -17.66 -3.95 -19.56
C PRO A 256 -17.81 -4.52 -20.96
N GLN A 257 -17.78 -5.85 -21.05
CA GLN A 257 -18.14 -6.56 -22.29
C GLN A 257 -19.64 -6.88 -22.33
N SER A 258 -20.24 -7.07 -21.15
CA SER A 258 -21.67 -7.37 -20.99
C SER A 258 -22.13 -6.88 -19.62
N TYR A 259 -23.44 -6.75 -19.43
CA TYR A 259 -24.05 -6.52 -18.13
C TYR A 259 -24.77 -7.80 -17.69
N ARG A 260 -24.59 -8.20 -16.43
CA ARG A 260 -25.28 -9.34 -15.83
C ARG A 260 -26.06 -8.85 -14.62
N VAL A 261 -27.32 -9.23 -14.52
CA VAL A 261 -28.10 -8.96 -13.32
C VAL A 261 -27.58 -9.86 -12.20
N ASP A 262 -27.15 -9.25 -11.10
CA ASP A 262 -26.76 -10.01 -9.91
C ASP A 262 -27.99 -10.71 -9.34
N SER A 263 -27.94 -12.04 -9.26
CA SER A 263 -29.05 -12.85 -8.71
C SER A 263 -29.37 -12.52 -7.25
N LEU A 264 -28.41 -11.93 -6.51
CA LEU A 264 -28.55 -11.61 -5.10
C LEU A 264 -29.12 -10.22 -4.87
N LEU A 265 -28.58 -9.23 -5.59
CA LEU A 265 -28.88 -7.81 -5.40
C LEU A 265 -29.95 -7.28 -6.38
N GLY A 266 -30.27 -8.02 -7.44
CA GLY A 266 -31.20 -7.59 -8.48
C GLY A 266 -30.68 -6.44 -9.37
N THR A 267 -29.43 -6.00 -9.18
CA THR A 267 -28.83 -4.88 -9.91
C THR A 267 -28.03 -5.35 -11.12
N ALA A 268 -28.05 -4.57 -12.21
CA ALA A 268 -27.24 -4.84 -13.39
C ALA A 268 -25.77 -4.50 -13.09
N ARG A 269 -24.90 -5.51 -13.11
CA ARG A 269 -23.46 -5.35 -12.87
C ARG A 269 -22.64 -5.45 -14.15
N PRO A 270 -21.63 -4.59 -14.33
CA PRO A 270 -20.73 -4.68 -15.46
C PRO A 270 -19.85 -5.92 -15.32
N TYR A 271 -19.88 -6.80 -16.31
CA TYR A 271 -19.19 -8.08 -16.32
C TYR A 271 -18.09 -8.11 -17.39
N TYR A 272 -16.94 -8.61 -16.97
CA TYR A 272 -15.82 -8.95 -17.82
C TYR A 272 -15.30 -10.34 -17.43
N PRO A 273 -15.10 -11.27 -18.38
CA PRO A 273 -14.72 -12.65 -18.09
C PRO A 273 -13.34 -12.73 -17.43
N GLN A 274 -13.27 -13.43 -16.29
CA GLN A 274 -12.05 -13.56 -15.50
C GLN A 274 -10.91 -14.25 -16.26
N TRP A 275 -11.24 -15.21 -17.13
CA TRP A 275 -10.24 -15.90 -17.93
C TRP A 275 -9.53 -14.95 -18.91
N GLU A 276 -10.23 -13.97 -19.51
CA GLU A 276 -9.60 -12.96 -20.38
C GLU A 276 -8.67 -12.05 -19.59
N ILE A 277 -9.06 -11.67 -18.37
CA ILE A 277 -8.19 -10.88 -17.48
C ILE A 277 -6.92 -11.66 -17.19
N ILE A 278 -7.05 -12.95 -16.82
CA ILE A 278 -5.90 -13.81 -16.53
C ILE A 278 -5.03 -13.95 -17.78
N VAL A 279 -5.60 -14.22 -18.95
CA VAL A 279 -4.85 -14.37 -20.20
C VAL A 279 -4.13 -13.07 -20.57
N ARG A 280 -4.80 -11.92 -20.56
CA ARG A 280 -4.18 -10.61 -20.83
C ARG A 280 -3.08 -10.29 -19.81
N SER A 281 -3.35 -10.53 -18.53
CA SER A 281 -2.39 -10.33 -17.45
C SER A 281 -1.17 -11.22 -17.64
N THR A 282 -1.33 -12.51 -17.95
CA THR A 282 -0.22 -13.43 -18.19
C THR A 282 0.59 -13.04 -19.43
N ILE A 283 -0.06 -12.73 -20.55
CA ILE A 283 0.62 -12.33 -21.80
C ILE A 283 1.43 -11.04 -21.60
N ALA A 284 0.92 -10.07 -20.84
CA ALA A 284 1.62 -8.83 -20.56
C ALA A 284 2.74 -9.01 -19.51
N ASN A 285 2.51 -9.83 -18.48
CA ASN A 285 3.40 -9.92 -17.32
C ASN A 285 4.60 -10.84 -17.56
N VAL A 286 4.46 -11.89 -18.36
CA VAL A 286 5.56 -12.81 -18.63
C VAL A 286 6.73 -12.11 -19.37
N PRO A 287 6.52 -11.36 -20.47
CA PRO A 287 7.59 -10.61 -21.13
C PRO A 287 8.18 -9.53 -20.23
N LEU A 288 7.33 -8.78 -19.49
CA LEU A 288 7.80 -7.80 -18.52
C LEU A 288 8.77 -8.45 -17.54
N PHE A 289 8.39 -9.59 -16.95
CA PHE A 289 9.22 -10.30 -15.99
C PHE A 289 10.52 -10.80 -16.60
N LEU A 290 10.49 -11.44 -17.77
CA LEU A 290 11.69 -11.98 -18.41
C LEU A 290 12.67 -10.87 -18.82
N ILE A 291 12.18 -9.80 -19.46
CA ILE A 291 13.03 -8.70 -19.94
C ILE A 291 13.60 -7.92 -18.75
N SER A 292 12.74 -7.48 -17.82
CA SER A 292 13.19 -6.72 -16.65
C SER A 292 14.09 -7.56 -15.74
N GLY A 293 13.78 -8.84 -15.56
CA GLY A 293 14.59 -9.79 -14.80
C GLY A 293 15.98 -9.97 -15.39
N CYS A 294 16.10 -10.14 -16.71
CA CYS A 294 17.39 -10.24 -17.40
C CYS A 294 18.21 -8.95 -17.29
N ILE A 295 17.58 -7.79 -17.51
CA ILE A 295 18.24 -6.48 -17.39
C ILE A 295 18.76 -6.28 -15.96
N LEU A 296 17.91 -6.55 -14.97
CA LEU A 296 18.28 -6.36 -13.56
C LEU A 296 19.37 -7.34 -13.11
N LEU A 297 19.27 -8.61 -13.51
CA LEU A 297 20.31 -9.60 -13.25
C LEU A 297 21.65 -9.16 -13.86
N PHE A 298 21.64 -8.64 -15.09
CA PHE A 298 22.83 -8.12 -15.75
C PHE A 298 23.42 -6.90 -15.03
N LEU A 299 22.58 -5.92 -14.67
CA LEU A 299 23.01 -4.73 -13.91
C LEU A 299 23.61 -5.10 -12.56
N ILE A 300 22.95 -5.99 -11.81
CA ILE A 300 23.43 -6.47 -10.51
C ILE A 300 24.71 -7.28 -10.68
N ALA A 301 24.81 -8.14 -11.70
CA ALA A 301 26.01 -8.93 -11.95
C ALA A 301 27.21 -8.04 -12.31
N ILE A 302 27.02 -7.00 -13.12
CA ILE A 302 28.09 -6.02 -13.41
C ILE A 302 28.50 -5.28 -12.14
N ALA A 303 27.53 -4.72 -11.40
CA ALA A 303 27.82 -4.02 -10.16
C ALA A 303 28.59 -4.92 -9.18
N PHE A 304 28.21 -6.21 -9.13
CA PHE A 304 28.86 -7.21 -8.31
C PHE A 304 30.29 -7.55 -8.76
N ILE A 305 30.54 -7.69 -10.07
CA ILE A 305 31.89 -7.93 -10.61
C ILE A 305 32.80 -6.73 -10.35
N VAL A 306 32.28 -5.51 -10.54
CA VAL A 306 32.99 -4.26 -10.22
C VAL A 306 33.30 -4.21 -8.72
N ASP A 307 32.33 -4.58 -7.87
CA ASP A 307 32.54 -4.67 -6.41
C ASP A 307 33.66 -5.65 -6.04
N VAL A 308 33.64 -6.88 -6.55
CA VAL A 308 34.74 -7.85 -6.35
C VAL A 308 36.08 -7.25 -6.75
N THR A 309 36.13 -6.62 -7.92
CA THR A 309 37.37 -6.12 -8.48
C THR A 309 37.94 -4.96 -7.64
N LEU A 310 37.11 -4.00 -7.27
CA LEU A 310 37.54 -2.82 -6.53
C LEU A 310 37.83 -3.11 -5.05
N SER A 311 37.15 -4.08 -4.45
CA SER A 311 37.38 -4.46 -3.05
C SER A 311 38.56 -5.43 -2.86
N GLU A 312 38.67 -6.44 -3.73
CA GLU A 312 39.60 -7.57 -3.53
C GLU A 312 40.83 -7.50 -4.44
N VAL A 313 40.73 -7.01 -5.67
CA VAL A 313 41.84 -7.00 -6.65
C VAL A 313 42.62 -5.68 -6.63
N TYR A 314 41.92 -4.55 -6.48
CA TYR A 314 42.52 -3.22 -6.49
C TYR A 314 43.33 -2.93 -5.21
N SER A 315 44.59 -2.55 -5.39
CA SER A 315 45.55 -2.16 -4.33
C SER A 315 46.16 -0.77 -4.55
N GLY A 316 45.49 0.08 -5.34
CA GLY A 316 45.95 1.44 -5.63
C GLY A 316 45.56 2.49 -4.58
N PRO A 317 45.88 3.77 -4.84
CA PRO A 317 45.53 4.87 -3.95
C PRO A 317 44.01 4.99 -3.79
N LEU A 318 43.57 5.53 -2.65
CA LEU A 318 42.14 5.73 -2.35
C LEU A 318 41.29 4.44 -2.34
N LYS A 319 41.88 3.26 -2.13
CA LYS A 319 41.15 1.98 -2.04
C LYS A 319 39.86 2.05 -1.21
N SER A 320 39.88 2.76 -0.08
CA SER A 320 38.69 2.98 0.77
C SER A 320 37.55 3.66 0.01
N ILE A 321 37.82 4.76 -0.72
CA ILE A 321 36.81 5.49 -1.51
C ILE A 321 36.41 4.68 -2.75
N VAL A 322 37.39 4.10 -3.44
CA VAL A 322 37.17 3.30 -4.66
C VAL A 322 36.29 2.08 -4.36
N SER A 323 36.43 1.47 -3.18
CA SER A 323 35.57 0.36 -2.75
C SER A 323 34.10 0.73 -2.54
N LEU A 324 33.77 2.03 -2.39
CA LEU A 324 32.40 2.52 -2.28
C LEU A 324 31.75 2.83 -3.64
N LEU A 325 32.55 3.01 -4.70
CA LEU A 325 32.05 3.32 -6.05
C LEU A 325 31.01 2.32 -6.58
N PRO A 326 31.15 0.99 -6.43
CA PRO A 326 30.16 0.04 -6.94
C PRO A 326 28.77 0.27 -6.34
N ALA A 327 28.71 0.58 -5.03
CA ALA A 327 27.43 0.87 -4.36
C ALA A 327 26.78 2.15 -4.90
N VAL A 328 27.59 3.19 -5.16
CA VAL A 328 27.10 4.44 -5.76
C VAL A 328 26.60 4.21 -7.19
N VAL A 329 27.39 3.52 -8.02
CA VAL A 329 27.02 3.18 -9.41
C VAL A 329 25.74 2.35 -9.42
N PHE A 330 25.65 1.36 -8.55
CA PHE A 330 24.44 0.55 -8.40
C PHE A 330 23.22 1.42 -8.12
N GLN A 331 23.30 2.33 -7.14
CA GLN A 331 22.20 3.22 -6.79
C GLN A 331 21.80 4.15 -7.94
N VAL A 332 22.78 4.71 -8.65
CA VAL A 332 22.56 5.59 -9.81
C VAL A 332 21.86 4.85 -10.95
N LEU A 333 22.16 3.57 -11.16
CA LEU A 333 21.53 2.75 -12.21
C LEU A 333 20.15 2.24 -11.81
N THR A 334 19.95 1.85 -10.55
CA THR A 334 18.70 1.21 -10.12
C THR A 334 17.55 2.20 -9.92
N LEU A 335 17.81 3.45 -9.52
CA LEU A 335 16.77 4.47 -9.34
C LEU A 335 15.96 4.75 -10.62
N PRO A 336 16.57 5.17 -11.75
CA PRO A 336 15.82 5.43 -12.98
C PRO A 336 15.15 4.15 -13.50
N PHE A 337 15.77 2.98 -13.33
CA PHE A 337 15.17 1.70 -13.70
C PHE A 337 13.86 1.44 -12.94
N THR A 338 13.86 1.62 -11.61
CA THR A 338 12.64 1.44 -10.80
C THR A 338 11.53 2.41 -11.17
N PHE A 339 11.88 3.65 -11.53
CA PHE A 339 10.91 4.65 -11.99
C PHE A 339 10.31 4.31 -13.38
N ILE A 340 11.14 3.90 -14.33
CA ILE A 340 10.65 3.47 -15.65
C ILE A 340 9.79 2.21 -15.51
N TYR A 341 10.20 1.27 -14.66
CA TYR A 341 9.44 0.06 -14.38
C TYR A 341 8.07 0.36 -13.78
N SER A 342 7.95 1.31 -12.85
CA SER A 342 6.65 1.67 -12.26
C SER A 342 5.68 2.22 -13.30
N ILE A 343 6.16 3.07 -14.22
CA ILE A 343 5.35 3.59 -15.34
C ILE A 343 4.88 2.44 -16.24
N VAL A 344 5.78 1.54 -16.62
CA VAL A 344 5.44 0.41 -17.49
C VAL A 344 4.45 -0.53 -16.79
N ALA A 345 4.68 -0.85 -15.52
CA ALA A 345 3.81 -1.71 -14.73
C ALA A 345 2.39 -1.14 -14.58
N GLU A 346 2.25 0.16 -14.34
CA GLU A 346 0.95 0.83 -14.27
C GLU A 346 0.23 0.77 -15.62
N ARG A 347 0.93 1.08 -16.72
CA ARG A 347 0.37 1.02 -18.09
C ARG A 347 -0.11 -0.38 -18.45
N LEU A 348 0.67 -1.41 -18.15
CA LEU A 348 0.26 -2.80 -18.37
C LEU A 348 -0.92 -3.20 -17.48
N THR A 349 -0.99 -2.70 -16.24
CA THR A 349 -2.13 -2.96 -15.35
C THR A 349 -3.42 -2.31 -15.87
N LYS A 350 -3.34 -1.11 -16.47
CA LYS A 350 -4.47 -0.47 -17.16
C LYS A 350 -5.00 -1.30 -18.32
N LEU A 351 -4.12 -2.02 -19.04
CA LEU A 351 -4.52 -2.94 -20.12
C LEU A 351 -5.23 -4.21 -19.63
N GLU A 352 -5.10 -4.57 -18.34
CA GLU A 352 -5.80 -5.73 -17.77
C GLU A 352 -7.30 -5.46 -17.56
N ASN A 353 -7.76 -4.21 -17.63
CA ASN A 353 -9.16 -3.81 -17.47
C ASN A 353 -9.80 -4.40 -16.19
N ARG A 354 -9.19 -4.12 -15.03
CA ARG A 354 -9.70 -4.58 -13.72
C ARG A 354 -10.95 -3.79 -13.33
N ARG A 355 -11.90 -4.47 -12.69
CA ARG A 355 -13.20 -3.86 -12.31
C ARG A 355 -13.08 -2.88 -11.15
N THR A 356 -12.35 -3.23 -10.11
CA THR A 356 -12.27 -2.47 -8.86
C THR A 356 -10.89 -1.86 -8.66
N LYS A 357 -10.84 -0.79 -7.86
CA LYS A 357 -9.58 -0.14 -7.48
C LYS A 357 -8.67 -1.07 -6.67
N THR A 358 -9.25 -1.88 -5.79
CA THR A 358 -8.52 -2.87 -4.98
C THR A 358 -7.88 -3.95 -5.84
N ASP A 359 -8.59 -4.49 -6.85
CA ASP A 359 -8.04 -5.49 -7.78
C ASP A 359 -6.92 -4.90 -8.66
N PHE A 360 -7.12 -3.67 -9.14
CA PHE A 360 -6.10 -2.94 -9.90
C PHE A 360 -4.83 -2.76 -9.06
N GLN A 361 -4.99 -2.26 -7.83
CA GLN A 361 -3.87 -2.05 -6.91
C GLN A 361 -3.19 -3.37 -6.54
N ALA A 362 -3.94 -4.44 -6.30
CA ALA A 362 -3.37 -5.77 -6.01
C ALA A 362 -2.53 -6.31 -7.18
N SER A 363 -3.02 -6.16 -8.42
CA SER A 363 -2.28 -6.57 -9.62
C SER A 363 -0.99 -5.76 -9.81
N LEU A 364 -1.08 -4.43 -9.68
CA LEU A 364 0.09 -3.54 -9.72
C LEU A 364 1.10 -3.91 -8.62
N SER A 365 0.59 -4.18 -7.42
CA SER A 365 1.41 -4.57 -6.26
C SER A 365 2.20 -5.84 -6.52
N GLY A 366 1.57 -6.83 -7.15
CA GLY A 366 2.23 -8.08 -7.54
C GLY A 366 3.40 -7.86 -8.51
N LYS A 367 3.23 -7.00 -9.52
CA LYS A 367 4.28 -6.67 -10.50
C LYS A 367 5.44 -5.94 -9.85
N MET A 368 5.14 -4.95 -9.02
CA MET A 368 6.14 -4.14 -8.35
C MET A 368 6.89 -4.91 -7.26
N PHE A 369 6.23 -5.82 -6.54
CA PHE A 369 6.89 -6.69 -5.57
C PHE A 369 7.97 -7.56 -6.23
N LEU A 370 7.68 -8.16 -7.39
CA LEU A 370 8.63 -9.04 -8.07
C LEU A 370 9.93 -8.33 -8.45
N GLN A 371 9.82 -7.07 -8.87
CA GLN A 371 10.96 -6.21 -9.14
C GLN A 371 11.76 -5.89 -7.86
N ASN A 372 11.07 -5.57 -6.75
CA ASN A 372 11.72 -5.31 -5.47
C ASN A 372 12.37 -6.57 -4.88
N PHE A 373 11.77 -7.75 -5.09
CA PHE A 373 12.33 -9.05 -4.74
C PHE A 373 13.67 -9.26 -5.44
N MET A 374 13.72 -9.05 -6.75
CA MET A 374 14.96 -9.22 -7.51
C MET A 374 16.02 -8.21 -7.05
N LEU A 375 15.64 -6.95 -6.83
CA LEU A 375 16.57 -5.93 -6.34
C LEU A 375 17.15 -6.26 -4.95
N SER A 376 16.32 -6.82 -4.06
CA SER A 376 16.69 -7.07 -2.66
C SER A 376 17.51 -8.34 -2.46
N TYR A 377 17.24 -9.40 -3.23
CA TYR A 377 17.82 -10.73 -2.96
C TYR A 377 18.82 -11.22 -4.00
N THR A 378 18.82 -10.68 -5.24
CA THR A 378 19.69 -11.19 -6.32
C THR A 378 21.17 -11.14 -5.94
N ALA A 379 21.62 -10.06 -5.29
CA ALA A 379 23.01 -9.97 -4.84
C ALA A 379 23.38 -11.10 -3.87
N LEU A 380 22.50 -11.44 -2.92
CA LEU A 380 22.72 -12.55 -1.99
C LEU A 380 22.70 -13.91 -2.71
N PHE A 381 21.85 -14.08 -3.72
CA PHE A 381 21.86 -15.27 -4.55
C PHE A 381 23.14 -15.41 -5.38
N LEU A 382 23.60 -14.34 -6.02
CA LEU A 382 24.87 -14.33 -6.75
C LEU A 382 26.04 -14.66 -5.82
N ILE A 383 26.05 -14.12 -4.59
CA ILE A 383 27.09 -14.44 -3.62
C ILE A 383 27.04 -15.91 -3.20
N SER A 384 25.84 -16.39 -2.86
CA SER A 384 25.65 -17.73 -2.28
C SER A 384 25.89 -18.86 -3.29
N TYR A 385 25.46 -18.68 -4.55
CA TYR A 385 25.45 -19.75 -5.54
C TYR A 385 26.46 -19.58 -6.67
N ILE A 386 26.96 -18.37 -6.93
CA ILE A 386 27.95 -18.12 -8.00
C ILE A 386 29.32 -17.80 -7.41
N TYR A 387 29.42 -16.75 -6.60
CA TYR A 387 30.71 -16.32 -6.06
C TYR A 387 31.27 -17.33 -5.05
N GLY A 388 30.47 -17.83 -4.12
CA GLY A 388 30.93 -18.84 -3.16
C GLY A 388 31.57 -20.05 -3.83
N PRO A 389 30.85 -20.79 -4.68
CA PRO A 389 31.37 -22.00 -5.32
C PRO A 389 32.45 -21.74 -6.39
N PHE A 390 32.35 -20.66 -7.18
CA PHE A 390 33.18 -20.50 -8.38
C PHE A 390 34.25 -19.40 -8.33
N ALA A 391 34.29 -18.54 -7.30
CA ALA A 391 35.20 -17.37 -7.31
C ALA A 391 36.68 -17.74 -7.39
N GLU A 392 37.11 -18.83 -6.75
CA GLU A 392 38.50 -19.29 -6.83
C GLU A 392 38.90 -19.68 -8.27
N TYR A 393 37.93 -20.11 -9.08
CA TYR A 393 38.15 -20.39 -10.49
C TYR A 393 38.11 -19.11 -11.33
N PHE A 394 37.02 -18.33 -11.30
CA PHE A 394 36.84 -17.27 -12.28
C PHE A 394 37.55 -15.95 -11.92
N VAL A 395 37.82 -15.65 -10.65
CA VAL A 395 38.41 -14.37 -10.27
C VAL A 395 39.86 -14.24 -10.78
N PRO A 396 40.77 -15.21 -10.56
CA PRO A 396 42.12 -15.12 -11.12
C PRO A 396 42.12 -15.18 -12.66
N HIS A 397 41.37 -16.14 -13.23
CA HIS A 397 41.45 -16.46 -14.65
C HIS A 397 40.79 -15.41 -15.54
N TYR A 398 39.64 -14.87 -15.15
CA TYR A 398 38.88 -13.93 -15.99
C TYR A 398 38.97 -12.50 -15.48
N ILE A 399 38.81 -12.27 -14.17
CA ILE A 399 38.76 -10.91 -13.63
C ILE A 399 40.16 -10.31 -13.56
N GLN A 400 41.09 -10.98 -12.86
CA GLN A 400 42.43 -10.46 -12.64
C GLN A 400 43.22 -10.34 -13.96
N ASN A 401 43.16 -11.35 -14.83
CA ASN A 401 43.87 -11.35 -16.11
C ASN A 401 43.32 -10.36 -17.14
N ARG A 402 41.99 -10.18 -17.22
CA ARG A 402 41.39 -9.25 -18.19
C ARG A 402 41.46 -7.81 -17.71
N MET A 403 41.24 -7.56 -16.41
CA MET A 403 41.31 -6.20 -15.85
C MET A 403 42.75 -5.66 -15.80
N SER A 404 43.76 -6.52 -15.60
CA SER A 404 45.17 -6.13 -15.67
C SER A 404 45.56 -5.59 -17.04
N GLN A 405 44.90 -6.06 -18.10
CA GLN A 405 45.12 -5.61 -19.46
C GLN A 405 44.31 -4.35 -19.82
N SER A 406 43.11 -4.19 -19.26
CA SER A 406 42.16 -3.16 -19.73
C SER A 406 42.02 -1.91 -18.86
N PHE A 407 42.16 -1.99 -17.53
CA PHE A 407 41.73 -0.89 -16.63
C PHE A 407 42.78 -0.38 -15.64
N PHE A 408 43.70 -1.21 -15.16
CA PHE A 408 44.70 -0.81 -14.16
C PHE A 408 46.11 -0.93 -14.73
N SER A 409 46.95 0.09 -14.53
CA SER A 409 48.39 -0.06 -14.68
C SER A 409 48.86 -1.21 -13.80
N VAL A 410 49.71 -2.10 -14.34
CA VAL A 410 50.17 -3.37 -13.71
C VAL A 410 50.58 -3.23 -12.23
N GLY A 411 51.01 -2.04 -11.79
CA GLY A 411 51.42 -1.75 -10.41
C GLY A 411 50.31 -1.69 -9.35
N TYR A 412 49.02 -1.63 -9.70
CA TYR A 412 47.92 -1.49 -8.73
C TYR A 412 47.16 -2.79 -8.41
N ILE A 413 47.67 -3.93 -8.87
CA ILE A 413 47.03 -5.24 -8.67
C ILE A 413 47.61 -5.90 -7.42
N ALA A 414 46.75 -6.48 -6.59
CA ALA A 414 47.20 -7.34 -5.50
C ALA A 414 48.06 -8.51 -6.06
N LYS A 415 49.34 -8.57 -5.69
CA LYS A 415 50.25 -9.67 -6.10
C LYS A 415 49.88 -11.04 -5.50
N SER A 416 48.97 -11.07 -4.52
CA SER A 416 48.59 -12.28 -3.80
C SER A 416 47.66 -13.17 -4.62
N THR A 417 47.79 -14.50 -4.44
CA THR A 417 46.79 -15.47 -4.90
C THR A 417 45.44 -15.14 -4.27
N PHE A 418 44.41 -15.03 -5.11
CA PHE A 418 43.04 -14.78 -4.66
C PHE A 418 42.61 -15.83 -3.63
N LYS A 419 42.14 -15.39 -2.47
CA LYS A 419 41.52 -16.26 -1.47
C LYS A 419 40.07 -15.81 -1.31
N LEU A 420 39.14 -16.77 -1.41
CA LEU A 420 37.72 -16.51 -1.18
C LEU A 420 37.52 -15.88 0.20
N ASN A 421 36.82 -14.75 0.26
CA ASN A 421 36.46 -14.11 1.53
C ASN A 421 35.25 -14.83 2.16
N PRO A 422 35.42 -15.62 3.24
CA PRO A 422 34.31 -16.37 3.83
C PRO A 422 33.29 -15.46 4.54
N LEU A 423 33.69 -14.21 4.88
CA LEU A 423 32.83 -13.25 5.56
C LEU A 423 31.99 -12.41 4.59
N ARG A 424 32.24 -12.50 3.28
CA ARG A 424 31.58 -11.62 2.31
C ARG A 424 30.07 -11.80 2.30
N LEU A 425 29.58 -13.04 2.30
CA LEU A 425 28.14 -13.33 2.37
C LEU A 425 27.51 -12.73 3.63
N ARG A 426 28.17 -12.91 4.78
CA ARG A 426 27.71 -12.35 6.07
C ARG A 426 27.68 -10.84 6.06
N ASN A 427 28.76 -10.20 5.62
CA ASN A 427 28.87 -8.75 5.60
C ASN A 427 27.86 -8.12 4.64
N GLN A 428 27.64 -8.73 3.47
CA GLN A 428 26.64 -8.27 2.51
C GLN A 428 25.20 -8.48 3.01
N TYR A 429 24.91 -9.61 3.66
CA TYR A 429 23.61 -9.82 4.30
C TYR A 429 23.32 -8.76 5.37
N ILE A 430 24.29 -8.50 6.26
CA ILE A 430 24.17 -7.45 7.28
C ILE A 430 24.00 -6.08 6.61
N TYR A 431 24.80 -5.77 5.59
CA TYR A 431 24.72 -4.51 4.84
C TYR A 431 23.33 -4.29 4.22
N PHE A 432 22.79 -5.28 3.49
CA PHE A 432 21.45 -5.16 2.90
C PHE A 432 20.37 -5.07 3.97
N LEU A 433 20.50 -5.86 5.04
CA LEU A 433 19.56 -5.82 6.15
C LEU A 433 19.57 -4.45 6.83
N THR A 434 20.71 -3.86 7.18
CA THR A 434 20.79 -2.57 7.88
C THR A 434 20.49 -1.39 6.95
N ASN A 435 20.97 -1.41 5.72
CA ASN A 435 20.77 -0.29 4.80
C ASN A 435 19.34 -0.20 4.31
N ALA A 436 18.67 -1.33 4.08
CA ALA A 436 17.24 -1.31 3.76
C ALA A 436 16.44 -0.63 4.88
N GLN A 437 16.83 -0.81 6.15
CA GLN A 437 16.18 -0.15 7.30
C GLN A 437 16.38 1.36 7.27
N VAL A 438 17.63 1.80 7.10
CA VAL A 438 17.98 3.23 7.06
C VAL A 438 17.30 3.92 5.88
N ILE A 439 17.35 3.30 4.70
CA ILE A 439 16.70 3.81 3.49
C ILE A 439 15.19 3.90 3.71
N ASN A 440 14.54 2.84 4.22
CA ASN A 440 13.09 2.85 4.44
C ASN A 440 12.65 3.93 5.44
N TYR A 441 13.41 4.12 6.53
CA TYR A 441 13.14 5.16 7.51
C TYR A 441 13.27 6.57 6.89
N ILE A 442 14.35 6.82 6.15
CA ILE A 442 14.55 8.10 5.45
C ILE A 442 13.48 8.30 4.38
N THR A 443 13.13 7.28 3.60
CA THR A 443 12.13 7.38 2.54
C THR A 443 10.76 7.76 3.11
N ILE A 444 10.32 7.15 4.21
CA ILE A 444 9.01 7.45 4.79
C ILE A 444 8.94 8.87 5.36
N LEU A 445 10.03 9.37 5.96
CA LEU A 445 10.01 10.68 6.61
C LEU A 445 10.42 11.82 5.67
N ALA A 446 11.51 11.65 4.93
CA ALA A 446 12.11 12.70 4.12
C ALA A 446 11.40 12.88 2.77
N VAL A 447 10.98 11.80 2.10
CA VAL A 447 10.39 11.92 0.74
C VAL A 447 9.09 12.74 0.78
N PRO A 448 8.14 12.51 1.70
CA PRO A 448 6.95 13.34 1.75
C PRO A 448 7.25 14.83 1.99
N GLN A 449 8.16 15.11 2.93
CA GLN A 449 8.56 16.48 3.23
C GLN A 449 9.27 17.15 2.05
N LEU A 450 10.13 16.41 1.34
CA LEU A 450 10.85 16.90 0.18
C LEU A 450 9.90 17.16 -0.99
N ILE A 451 8.94 16.27 -1.25
CA ILE A 451 7.89 16.49 -2.26
C ILE A 451 7.06 17.73 -1.90
N SER A 452 6.62 17.86 -0.65
CA SER A 452 5.88 19.05 -0.20
C SER A 452 6.69 20.34 -0.34
N TYR A 453 7.98 20.30 0.00
CA TYR A 453 8.89 21.44 -0.15
C TYR A 453 9.09 21.82 -1.63
N VAL A 454 9.37 20.84 -2.49
CA VAL A 454 9.53 21.05 -3.94
C VAL A 454 8.23 21.56 -4.56
N LYS A 455 7.08 20.97 -4.19
CA LYS A 455 5.77 21.41 -4.65
C LYS A 455 5.54 22.89 -4.29
N LYS A 456 5.85 23.28 -3.05
CA LYS A 456 5.72 24.66 -2.57
C LYS A 456 6.62 25.65 -3.30
N HIS A 457 7.86 25.28 -3.64
CA HIS A 457 8.83 26.20 -4.23
C HIS A 457 8.87 26.21 -5.77
N TYR A 458 8.59 25.09 -6.43
CA TYR A 458 8.76 24.94 -7.89
C TYR A 458 7.44 24.69 -8.64
N MET A 459 6.45 24.00 -8.05
CA MET A 459 5.17 23.72 -8.72
C MET A 459 4.16 24.86 -8.54
N SER A 460 4.17 25.51 -7.37
CA SER A 460 3.47 26.77 -7.20
C SER A 460 4.22 27.84 -8.00
N LYS A 461 3.77 28.12 -9.23
CA LYS A 461 4.06 29.41 -9.86
C LYS A 461 3.80 30.49 -8.80
N PRO A 462 4.55 31.60 -8.73
CA PRO A 462 4.20 32.72 -7.85
C PRO A 462 2.88 33.33 -8.33
N THR A 463 1.77 32.69 -8.01
CA THR A 463 0.44 33.26 -7.94
C THR A 463 0.50 34.22 -6.76
N ARG A 464 0.24 35.51 -7.01
CA ARG A 464 0.09 36.51 -5.95
C ARG A 464 -0.83 35.91 -4.88
N GLU A 465 -0.45 36.04 -3.61
CA GLU A 465 -1.29 35.65 -2.48
C GLU A 465 -2.72 36.16 -2.73
N LEU A 466 -3.64 35.23 -2.95
CA LEU A 466 -5.05 35.57 -3.05
C LEU A 466 -5.46 36.02 -1.65
N HIS A 467 -5.80 37.31 -1.50
CA HIS A 467 -6.34 37.79 -0.23
C HIS A 467 -7.76 37.24 -0.07
N ILE A 468 -7.86 36.04 0.49
CA ILE A 468 -9.12 35.38 0.79
C ILE A 468 -9.58 35.90 2.15
N GLN A 469 -10.73 36.58 2.20
CA GLN A 469 -11.39 36.91 3.44
C GLN A 469 -12.31 35.75 3.84
N ASP A 470 -11.85 34.94 4.80
CA ASP A 470 -12.63 33.82 5.31
C ASP A 470 -13.71 34.32 6.28
N ILE A 471 -14.84 33.60 6.31
CA ILE A 471 -15.87 33.80 7.33
C ILE A 471 -15.26 33.42 8.71
N PRO A 472 -15.43 34.25 9.77
CA PRO A 472 -14.81 34.01 11.08
C PRO A 472 -15.13 32.64 11.69
N SER A 473 -16.35 32.13 11.49
CA SER A 473 -16.79 30.81 11.99
C SER A 473 -16.16 29.63 11.25
N GLU A 474 -15.70 29.82 10.02
CA GLU A 474 -15.15 28.77 9.15
C GLU A 474 -13.61 28.77 9.10
N THR A 475 -12.99 29.86 9.59
CA THR A 475 -11.55 30.13 9.42
C THR A 475 -10.65 28.97 9.88
N VAL A 476 -11.00 28.30 10.99
CA VAL A 476 -10.22 27.16 11.52
C VAL A 476 -10.32 25.96 10.57
N THR A 477 -11.53 25.65 10.10
CA THR A 477 -11.79 24.52 9.21
C THR A 477 -11.18 24.75 7.83
N LEU A 478 -11.29 25.96 7.28
CA LEU A 478 -10.71 26.31 5.98
C LEU A 478 -9.18 26.27 6.00
N LYS A 479 -8.53 26.82 7.04
CA LYS A 479 -7.07 26.70 7.21
C LYS A 479 -6.61 25.24 7.31
N ARG A 480 -7.39 24.41 7.99
CA ARG A 480 -7.15 22.96 8.06
C ARG A 480 -7.32 22.31 6.68
N ALA A 481 -8.44 22.55 6.00
CA ALA A 481 -8.72 22.00 4.68
C ALA A 481 -7.61 22.34 3.67
N ARG A 482 -7.15 23.60 3.65
CA ARG A 482 -6.03 24.05 2.81
C ARG A 482 -4.73 23.32 3.14
N SER A 483 -4.37 23.24 4.41
CA SER A 483 -3.13 22.55 4.82
C SER A 483 -3.19 21.03 4.60
N GLU A 484 -4.36 20.42 4.65
CA GLU A 484 -4.56 19.00 4.32
C GLU A 484 -4.58 18.75 2.80
N ALA A 485 -5.14 19.66 1.99
CA ALA A 485 -5.13 19.57 0.53
C ALA A 485 -3.71 19.58 -0.06
N GLU A 486 -2.76 20.27 0.60
CA GLU A 486 -1.36 20.33 0.17
C GLU A 486 -0.60 19.02 0.40
N LYS A 487 -1.09 18.15 1.29
CA LYS A 487 -0.47 16.85 1.62
C LYS A 487 -0.48 15.89 0.43
N ILE A 488 0.32 14.84 0.55
CA ILE A 488 0.47 13.81 -0.50
C ILE A 488 -0.70 12.82 -0.41
N GLU A 489 -1.09 12.28 -1.55
CA GLU A 489 -2.07 11.20 -1.61
C GLU A 489 -1.54 9.90 -0.99
N TYR A 490 -2.45 9.15 -0.39
CA TYR A 490 -2.11 7.86 0.21
C TYR A 490 -1.95 6.78 -0.86
N ASP A 491 -0.77 6.16 -0.89
CA ASP A 491 -0.50 4.97 -1.71
C ASP A 491 -0.48 3.71 -0.83
N CYS A 492 -1.48 2.85 -0.99
CA CYS A 492 -1.57 1.59 -0.27
C CYS A 492 -0.57 0.52 -0.74
N TYR A 493 0.02 0.65 -1.94
CA TYR A 493 0.92 -0.36 -2.50
C TYR A 493 2.14 -0.58 -1.60
N ASN A 494 2.75 0.50 -1.11
CA ASN A 494 4.03 0.41 -0.41
C ASN A 494 3.93 -0.14 1.02
N ASP A 495 2.72 -0.27 1.57
CA ASP A 495 2.53 -0.50 3.00
C ASP A 495 3.05 -1.86 3.48
N TYR A 496 2.72 -2.94 2.78
CA TYR A 496 3.12 -4.29 3.19
C TYR A 496 4.46 -4.72 2.61
N LYS A 497 4.91 -4.07 1.53
CA LYS A 497 6.12 -4.41 0.78
C LYS A 497 7.32 -4.57 1.69
N ASP A 498 7.56 -3.62 2.57
CA ASP A 498 8.75 -3.60 3.41
C ASP A 498 8.73 -4.73 4.44
N PHE A 499 7.58 -5.01 5.06
CA PHE A 499 7.43 -6.16 5.96
C PHE A 499 7.62 -7.49 5.24
N VAL A 500 7.07 -7.64 4.04
CA VAL A 500 7.20 -8.86 3.23
C VAL A 500 8.67 -9.05 2.79
N LEU A 501 9.37 -7.97 2.45
CA LEU A 501 10.80 -8.05 2.14
C LEU A 501 11.65 -8.42 3.37
N MET A 502 11.33 -7.84 4.54
CA MET A 502 11.95 -8.23 5.81
C MET A 502 11.69 -9.70 6.14
N PHE A 503 10.46 -10.19 5.93
CA PHE A 503 10.12 -11.60 6.06
C PHE A 503 11.04 -12.47 5.21
N GLY A 504 11.20 -12.13 3.92
CA GLY A 504 12.10 -12.85 3.01
C GLY A 504 13.55 -12.88 3.48
N PHE A 505 14.09 -11.76 3.97
CA PHE A 505 15.44 -11.75 4.56
C PHE A 505 15.60 -12.69 5.75
N LEU A 506 14.54 -12.86 6.55
CA LEU A 506 14.55 -13.76 7.70
C LEU A 506 14.42 -15.22 7.27
N VAL A 507 13.43 -15.56 6.44
CA VAL A 507 13.14 -16.95 6.07
C VAL A 507 14.05 -17.52 5.00
N MET A 508 14.85 -16.70 4.30
CA MET A 508 15.78 -17.21 3.27
C MET A 508 17.25 -17.18 3.70
N PHE A 509 17.62 -16.23 4.56
CA PHE A 509 19.03 -15.85 4.79
C PHE A 509 19.44 -15.75 6.27
N SER A 510 18.52 -15.89 7.23
CA SER A 510 18.86 -15.77 8.65
C SER A 510 19.97 -16.69 9.18
N PRO A 511 20.22 -17.92 8.67
CA PRO A 511 21.32 -18.75 9.17
C PRO A 511 22.71 -18.12 8.97
N ILE A 512 22.82 -17.17 8.03
CA ILE A 512 24.04 -16.39 7.79
C ILE A 512 24.39 -15.54 9.02
N TYR A 513 23.38 -14.98 9.68
CA TYR A 513 23.54 -14.15 10.85
C TYR A 513 22.34 -14.31 11.80
N PRO A 514 22.43 -15.22 12.80
CA PRO A 514 21.31 -15.58 13.66
C PRO A 514 20.69 -14.41 14.46
N LEU A 515 21.42 -13.31 14.67
CA LEU A 515 20.92 -12.11 15.34
C LEU A 515 20.13 -11.16 14.42
N ALA A 516 20.01 -11.46 13.12
CA ALA A 516 19.22 -10.67 12.16
C ALA A 516 17.78 -10.37 12.59
N PRO A 517 17.02 -11.28 13.24
CA PRO A 517 15.68 -10.98 13.72
C PRO A 517 15.62 -9.82 14.71
N ILE A 518 16.67 -9.59 15.51
CA ILE A 518 16.73 -8.45 16.47
C ILE A 518 16.78 -7.13 15.70
N PHE A 519 17.61 -7.05 14.66
CA PHE A 519 17.67 -5.88 13.77
C PHE A 519 16.32 -5.65 13.08
N SER A 520 15.69 -6.72 12.59
CA SER A 520 14.35 -6.65 11.99
C SER A 520 13.29 -6.20 13.01
N LEU A 521 13.40 -6.59 14.28
CA LEU A 521 12.48 -6.17 15.34
C LEU A 521 12.58 -4.66 15.60
N VAL A 522 13.81 -4.15 15.77
CA VAL A 522 14.06 -2.72 15.95
C VAL A 522 13.50 -1.94 14.76
N ASN A 523 13.77 -2.41 13.55
CA ASN A 523 13.25 -1.79 12.34
C ASN A 523 11.73 -1.82 12.29
N CYS A 524 11.09 -2.93 12.65
CA CYS A 524 9.63 -3.04 12.67
C CYS A 524 9.00 -2.01 13.63
N VAL A 525 9.58 -1.82 14.82
CA VAL A 525 9.11 -0.81 15.79
C VAL A 525 9.26 0.61 15.24
N LEU A 526 10.41 0.94 14.65
CA LEU A 526 10.64 2.25 14.04
C LEU A 526 9.68 2.49 12.87
N TYR A 527 9.51 1.49 12.02
CA TYR A 527 8.64 1.55 10.84
C TYR A 527 7.19 1.81 11.22
N ILE A 528 6.65 1.08 12.21
CA ILE A 528 5.29 1.29 12.70
C ILE A 528 5.09 2.72 13.20
N ARG A 529 6.04 3.26 13.97
CA ARG A 529 5.98 4.63 14.49
C ARG A 529 6.03 5.66 13.36
N SER A 530 6.91 5.47 12.38
CA SER A 530 6.99 6.31 11.18
C SER A 530 5.70 6.24 10.37
N SER A 531 5.05 5.08 10.27
CA SER A 531 3.77 4.93 9.60
C SER A 531 2.65 5.70 10.30
N VAL A 532 2.54 5.64 11.63
CA VAL A 532 1.55 6.45 12.38
C VAL A 532 1.78 7.94 12.16
N TYR A 533 3.04 8.39 12.16
CA TYR A 533 3.36 9.78 11.85
C TYR A 533 2.98 10.15 10.41
N ARG A 534 3.27 9.27 9.44
CA ARG A 534 2.89 9.44 8.04
C ARG A 534 1.38 9.62 7.89
N PHE A 535 0.58 8.72 8.46
CA PHE A 535 -0.89 8.76 8.38
C PHE A 535 -1.52 9.95 9.08
N THR A 536 -0.92 10.48 10.14
CA THR A 536 -1.51 11.60 10.91
C THR A 536 -1.05 12.97 10.43
N LYS A 537 0.12 13.07 9.78
CA LYS A 537 0.74 14.37 9.46
C LYS A 537 1.15 14.57 8.01
N MET A 538 1.48 13.52 7.26
CA MET A 538 2.12 13.67 5.95
C MET A 538 1.20 13.39 4.76
N VAL A 539 0.24 12.49 4.91
CA VAL A 539 -0.71 12.11 3.86
C VAL A 539 -2.07 12.76 4.10
N LYS A 540 -2.83 12.97 3.01
CA LYS A 540 -4.28 13.24 3.09
C LYS A 540 -4.97 12.07 3.80
N LYS A 541 -6.08 12.33 4.51
CA LYS A 541 -6.84 11.24 5.13
C LYS A 541 -7.29 10.31 4.00
N PRO A 542 -6.88 9.03 4.01
CA PRO A 542 -7.25 8.11 2.96
C PRO A 542 -8.75 7.88 3.00
N VAL A 543 -9.35 7.73 1.82
CA VAL A 543 -10.75 7.33 1.71
C VAL A 543 -10.88 5.92 2.26
N PRO A 544 -11.75 5.68 3.25
CA PRO A 544 -11.92 4.35 3.85
C PRO A 544 -12.39 3.32 2.83
N CYS A 545 -11.71 2.17 2.79
CA CYS A 545 -12.05 1.06 1.91
C CYS A 545 -12.28 -0.23 2.73
N ARG A 546 -13.26 -1.03 2.30
CA ARG A 546 -13.48 -2.39 2.82
C ARG A 546 -12.58 -3.37 2.11
N VAL A 547 -11.75 -4.08 2.87
CA VAL A 547 -10.94 -5.20 2.38
C VAL A 547 -11.13 -6.40 3.31
N ASP A 548 -11.07 -7.58 2.72
CA ASP A 548 -11.22 -8.87 3.39
C ASP A 548 -9.88 -9.59 3.57
N SER A 549 -8.81 -9.13 2.92
CA SER A 549 -7.49 -9.73 3.00
C SER A 549 -6.39 -8.73 2.66
N ILE A 550 -5.17 -9.02 3.12
CA ILE A 550 -3.95 -8.35 2.66
C ILE A 550 -3.50 -8.84 1.27
N ALA A 551 -4.33 -9.55 0.51
CA ALA A 551 -3.98 -9.99 -0.83
C ALA A 551 -3.45 -8.82 -1.69
N PRO A 552 -2.34 -9.00 -2.42
CA PRO A 552 -1.69 -10.26 -2.78
C PRO A 552 -0.59 -10.72 -1.80
N TRP A 553 -0.40 -10.04 -0.67
CA TRP A 553 0.78 -10.21 0.19
C TRP A 553 0.86 -11.56 0.89
N ASP A 554 -0.27 -12.17 1.27
CA ASP A 554 -0.30 -13.54 1.82
C ASP A 554 0.32 -14.58 0.87
N GLN A 555 0.05 -14.46 -0.44
CA GLN A 555 0.64 -15.32 -1.45
C GLN A 555 2.15 -15.07 -1.60
N ARG A 556 2.60 -13.81 -1.42
CA ARG A 556 4.02 -13.46 -1.47
C ARG A 556 4.79 -13.95 -0.24
N LEU A 557 4.21 -13.87 0.94
CA LEU A 557 4.77 -14.49 2.16
C LEU A 557 4.90 -16.01 1.97
N SER A 558 3.87 -16.65 1.42
CA SER A 558 3.90 -18.08 1.10
C SER A 558 5.00 -18.43 0.09
N LEU A 559 5.16 -17.63 -0.97
CA LEU A 559 6.23 -17.78 -1.96
C LEU A 559 7.62 -17.65 -1.32
N LEU A 560 7.83 -16.63 -0.46
CA LEU A 560 9.09 -16.41 0.23
C LEU A 560 9.42 -17.53 1.21
N SER A 561 8.43 -18.05 1.94
CA SER A 561 8.62 -19.20 2.82
C SER A 561 9.01 -20.45 2.04
N TRP A 562 8.37 -20.71 0.88
CA TRP A 562 8.73 -21.83 0.01
C TRP A 562 10.16 -21.69 -0.53
N LEU A 563 10.53 -20.51 -1.05
CA LEU A 563 11.89 -20.22 -1.47
C LEU A 563 12.88 -20.39 -0.31
N GLY A 564 12.52 -19.93 0.89
CA GLY A 564 13.31 -20.06 2.11
C GLY A 564 13.66 -21.49 2.45
N CYS A 565 12.70 -22.41 2.32
CA CYS A 565 12.94 -23.84 2.56
C CYS A 565 13.90 -24.47 1.55
N ILE A 566 14.05 -23.92 0.36
CA ILE A 566 15.05 -24.35 -0.62
C ILE A 566 16.40 -23.70 -0.31
N THR A 567 16.41 -22.39 -0.03
CA THR A 567 17.64 -21.60 0.06
C THR A 567 18.40 -21.79 1.36
N MET A 568 17.70 -21.83 2.49
CA MET A 568 18.33 -21.97 3.81
C MET A 568 19.18 -23.23 3.94
N PRO A 569 18.67 -24.46 3.69
CA PRO A 569 19.48 -25.65 3.87
C PRO A 569 20.59 -25.76 2.83
N SER A 570 20.40 -25.20 1.63
CA SER A 570 21.45 -25.09 0.61
C SER A 570 22.60 -24.18 1.08
N ILE A 571 22.28 -23.02 1.67
CA ILE A 571 23.28 -22.13 2.27
C ILE A 571 23.97 -22.80 3.46
N CYS A 572 23.22 -23.48 4.33
CA CYS A 572 23.80 -24.27 5.42
C CYS A 572 24.78 -25.32 4.89
N TYR A 573 24.45 -26.02 3.80
CA TYR A 573 25.36 -26.97 3.17
C TYR A 573 26.64 -26.31 2.68
N PHE A 574 26.54 -25.21 1.93
CA PHE A 574 27.72 -24.53 1.38
C PHE A 574 28.64 -23.92 2.45
N TYR A 575 28.09 -23.43 3.57
CA TYR A 575 28.84 -22.59 4.51
C TYR A 575 29.02 -23.14 5.95
N SER A 576 28.42 -24.28 6.31
CA SER A 576 28.52 -24.83 7.68
C SER A 576 29.80 -25.62 8.01
N SER A 577 30.41 -26.29 7.02
CA SER A 577 31.57 -27.16 7.25
C SER A 577 32.92 -26.43 7.10
N THR A 578 33.99 -27.05 7.60
CA THR A 578 35.37 -26.59 7.47
C THR A 578 35.86 -26.58 6.01
N THR A 579 35.21 -27.34 5.12
CA THR A 579 35.52 -27.36 3.69
C THR A 579 35.00 -26.12 2.99
N LYS A 580 35.76 -25.64 2.02
CA LYS A 580 35.39 -24.44 1.27
C LYS A 580 34.11 -24.68 0.45
N PRO A 581 33.32 -23.64 0.17
CA PRO A 581 32.19 -23.76 -0.75
C PRO A 581 32.57 -24.27 -2.14
N SER A 582 33.79 -23.97 -2.62
CA SER A 582 34.33 -24.41 -3.91
C SER A 582 34.53 -25.93 -4.01
N ASP A 583 34.77 -26.61 -2.88
CA ASP A 583 34.99 -28.07 -2.84
C ASP A 583 33.67 -28.86 -2.77
N LYS A 584 32.52 -28.17 -2.68
CA LYS A 584 31.22 -28.80 -2.44
C LYS A 584 30.43 -28.95 -3.72
N SER A 585 29.71 -30.07 -3.81
CA SER A 585 28.89 -30.36 -4.99
C SER A 585 27.60 -29.53 -4.98
N MET A 586 27.40 -28.78 -6.05
CA MET A 586 26.16 -28.05 -6.29
C MET A 586 24.95 -28.99 -6.45
N VAL A 587 25.17 -30.22 -6.92
CA VAL A 587 24.11 -31.23 -7.05
C VAL A 587 23.59 -31.65 -5.68
N ILE A 588 24.48 -31.83 -4.69
CA ILE A 588 24.07 -32.17 -3.33
C ILE A 588 23.24 -31.04 -2.71
N ALA A 589 23.65 -29.78 -2.91
CA ALA A 589 22.88 -28.62 -2.47
C ALA A 589 21.46 -28.61 -3.08
N ALA A 590 21.35 -28.89 -4.39
CA ALA A 590 20.06 -28.97 -5.08
C ALA A 590 19.19 -30.11 -4.54
N VAL A 591 19.75 -31.30 -4.30
CA VAL A 591 19.03 -32.45 -3.72
C VAL A 591 18.52 -32.11 -2.32
N ILE A 592 19.33 -31.47 -1.48
CA ILE A 592 18.92 -31.01 -0.15
C ILE A 592 17.75 -30.01 -0.25
N GLY A 593 17.84 -29.05 -1.18
CA GLY A 593 16.77 -28.10 -1.44
C GLY A 593 15.45 -28.76 -1.84
N LEU A 594 15.50 -29.72 -2.77
CA LEU A 594 14.33 -30.49 -3.23
C LEU A 594 13.70 -31.33 -2.11
N LEU A 595 14.51 -32.00 -1.29
CA LEU A 595 14.02 -32.77 -0.14
C LEU A 595 13.33 -31.84 0.89
N SER A 596 13.93 -30.68 1.15
CA SER A 596 13.37 -29.67 2.06
C SER A 596 12.06 -29.08 1.53
N GLU A 597 11.92 -28.91 0.22
CA GLU A 597 10.67 -28.48 -0.41
C GLU A 597 9.51 -29.45 -0.12
N HIS A 598 9.72 -30.76 -0.30
CA HIS A 598 8.69 -31.76 0.03
C HIS A 598 8.32 -31.75 1.51
N LEU A 599 9.30 -31.58 2.41
CA LEU A 599 9.06 -31.43 3.84
C LEU A 599 8.25 -30.17 4.16
N TRP A 600 8.49 -29.06 3.46
CA TRP A 600 7.71 -27.84 3.62
C TRP A 600 6.25 -28.01 3.19
N PHE A 601 5.98 -28.71 2.09
CA PHE A 601 4.61 -29.04 1.69
C PHE A 601 3.90 -29.90 2.74
N LEU A 602 4.56 -30.93 3.25
CA LEU A 602 4.03 -31.78 4.34
C LEU A 602 3.75 -30.95 5.60
N LEU A 603 4.69 -30.09 5.99
CA LEU A 603 4.54 -29.18 7.13
C LEU A 603 3.35 -28.24 6.94
N ARG A 604 3.20 -27.65 5.76
CA ARG A 604 2.08 -26.75 5.46
C ARG A 604 0.75 -27.50 5.52
N MET A 605 0.66 -28.69 4.94
CA MET A 605 -0.55 -29.52 5.02
C MET A 605 -0.89 -29.87 6.47
N PHE A 606 0.12 -30.23 7.26
CA PHE A 606 -0.06 -30.50 8.70
C PHE A 606 -0.56 -29.27 9.45
N ILE A 607 0.13 -28.13 9.33
CA ILE A 607 -0.24 -26.89 10.01
C ILE A 607 -1.65 -26.42 9.61
N SER A 608 -1.97 -26.46 8.31
CA SER A 608 -3.31 -26.09 7.83
C SER A 608 -4.41 -27.07 8.27
N SER A 609 -4.07 -28.32 8.58
CA SER A 609 -5.01 -29.31 9.12
C SER A 609 -5.23 -29.10 10.63
N VAL A 610 -4.18 -28.76 11.38
CA VAL A 610 -4.25 -28.53 12.84
C VAL A 610 -4.90 -27.18 13.16
N PHE A 611 -4.58 -26.15 12.37
CA PHE A 611 -5.10 -24.80 12.54
C PHE A 611 -5.87 -24.37 11.29
N PRO A 612 -7.05 -24.96 11.01
CA PRO A 612 -7.84 -24.56 9.86
C PRO A 612 -8.23 -23.09 9.98
N VAL A 613 -8.31 -22.42 8.84
CA VAL A 613 -9.02 -21.14 8.77
C VAL A 613 -10.49 -21.50 8.77
N ASP A 614 -11.20 -21.14 9.83
CA ASP A 614 -12.64 -21.35 9.93
C ASP A 614 -13.28 -20.82 8.65
N LYS A 615 -14.16 -21.61 8.03
CA LYS A 615 -15.05 -21.06 7.01
C LYS A 615 -16.21 -20.47 7.77
N THR A 616 -16.48 -19.19 7.58
CA THR A 616 -17.77 -18.63 7.99
C THR A 616 -18.88 -19.40 7.27
N PHE A 617 -19.65 -20.16 8.05
CA PHE A 617 -20.81 -20.88 7.55
C PHE A 617 -21.94 -19.87 7.39
N PHE A 618 -22.04 -19.30 6.19
CA PHE A 618 -23.18 -18.49 5.83
C PHE A 618 -24.38 -19.37 5.52
N ALA A 619 -25.57 -18.98 5.99
CA ALA A 619 -26.82 -19.49 5.44
C ALA A 619 -26.80 -19.31 3.91
N PRO A 620 -27.29 -20.28 3.12
CA PRO A 620 -27.42 -20.14 1.68
C PRO A 620 -28.07 -18.80 1.32
N ALA A 621 -27.63 -18.19 0.23
CA ALA A 621 -28.14 -16.89 -0.21
C ALA A 621 -29.68 -16.79 -0.26
N LYS A 622 -30.37 -17.87 -0.68
CA LYS A 622 -31.84 -17.94 -0.72
C LYS A 622 -32.48 -17.85 0.67
N GLU A 623 -31.87 -18.48 1.67
CA GLU A 623 -32.34 -18.43 3.05
C GLU A 623 -32.16 -17.01 3.61
N ARG A 624 -31.05 -16.34 3.30
CA ARG A 624 -30.84 -14.93 3.68
C ARG A 624 -31.86 -13.99 3.05
N GLN A 625 -32.22 -14.21 1.78
CA GLN A 625 -33.30 -13.47 1.13
C GLN A 625 -34.64 -13.68 1.85
N HIS A 626 -34.94 -14.91 2.28
CA HIS A 626 -36.13 -15.22 3.05
C HIS A 626 -36.14 -14.50 4.41
N LEU A 627 -35.04 -14.56 5.16
CA LEU A 627 -34.90 -13.91 6.46
C LEU A 627 -35.05 -12.38 6.38
N LEU A 628 -34.55 -11.77 5.29
CA LEU A 628 -34.77 -10.34 5.04
C LEU A 628 -36.23 -10.04 4.67
N ALA A 629 -36.89 -10.90 3.90
CA ALA A 629 -38.28 -10.70 3.50
C ALA A 629 -39.28 -10.86 4.66
N GLU A 630 -38.99 -11.73 5.63
CA GLU A 630 -39.82 -11.90 6.84
C GLU A 630 -39.80 -10.68 7.77
N ARG A 631 -38.76 -9.83 7.68
CA ARG A 631 -38.59 -8.67 8.56
C ARG A 631 -38.98 -7.40 7.84
N SER A 632 -40.04 -6.73 8.30
CA SER A 632 -40.39 -5.39 7.82
C SER A 632 -39.44 -4.35 8.42
N PHE A 633 -38.70 -3.64 7.58
CA PHE A 633 -37.87 -2.51 7.98
C PHE A 633 -38.63 -1.19 7.74
N SER A 634 -38.72 -0.35 8.77
CA SER A 634 -39.27 1.00 8.64
C SER A 634 -38.13 1.97 8.31
N ILE A 635 -38.00 2.34 7.03
CA ILE A 635 -37.06 3.38 6.61
C ILE A 635 -37.77 4.73 6.79
N PRO A 636 -37.21 5.70 7.53
CA PRO A 636 -37.78 7.04 7.59
C PRO A 636 -37.81 7.65 6.17
N PRO A 637 -38.89 8.36 5.78
CA PRO A 637 -38.93 9.02 4.49
C PRO A 637 -37.80 10.05 4.39
N VAL A 638 -37.07 10.04 3.29
CA VAL A 638 -36.06 11.06 3.00
C VAL A 638 -36.77 12.40 2.82
N ALA A 639 -36.46 13.37 3.67
CA ALA A 639 -36.96 14.73 3.50
C ALA A 639 -36.38 15.35 2.21
N ASP A 640 -37.19 16.10 1.46
CA ASP A 640 -36.69 16.88 0.34
C ASP A 640 -35.63 17.89 0.82
N VAL A 641 -34.62 18.15 -0.02
CA VAL A 641 -33.58 19.13 0.28
C VAL A 641 -34.25 20.50 0.48
N PRO A 642 -34.09 21.17 1.64
CA PRO A 642 -34.60 22.53 1.79
C PRO A 642 -34.00 23.41 0.69
N THR A 643 -34.85 24.18 0.02
CA THR A 643 -34.58 25.00 -1.17
C THR A 643 -33.52 26.10 -1.01
N SER A 644 -32.70 26.10 0.04
CA SER A 644 -31.55 26.99 0.21
C SER A 644 -30.38 26.66 -0.73
N THR A 645 -30.62 25.93 -1.82
CA THR A 645 -29.61 25.35 -2.74
C THR A 645 -29.16 26.30 -3.86
N THR A 646 -29.88 27.40 -4.11
CA THR A 646 -29.43 28.47 -5.02
C THR A 646 -28.12 29.10 -4.56
N THR A 647 -27.82 29.06 -3.26
CA THR A 647 -26.61 29.65 -2.68
C THR A 647 -25.33 28.99 -3.20
N ALA A 648 -25.29 27.68 -3.45
CA ALA A 648 -24.06 27.00 -3.86
C ALA A 648 -23.60 27.41 -5.26
N PHE A 649 -24.55 27.68 -6.18
CA PHE A 649 -24.24 28.20 -7.51
C PHE A 649 -23.78 29.67 -7.44
N GLU A 650 -24.40 30.47 -6.60
CA GLU A 650 -23.98 31.86 -6.36
C GLU A 650 -22.57 31.92 -5.72
N GLU A 651 -22.30 31.06 -4.72
CA GLU A 651 -21.00 30.91 -4.08
C GLU A 651 -19.93 30.44 -5.07
N ALA A 652 -20.29 29.55 -6.01
CA ALA A 652 -19.42 29.10 -7.07
C ALA A 652 -19.02 30.25 -8.02
N ASP A 653 -20.00 31.04 -8.48
CA ASP A 653 -19.75 32.18 -9.36
C ASP A 653 -18.96 33.28 -8.64
N GLU A 654 -19.28 33.56 -7.37
CA GLU A 654 -18.52 34.49 -6.52
C GLU A 654 -17.07 34.03 -6.36
N THR A 655 -16.86 32.76 -6.01
CA THR A 655 -15.52 32.19 -5.84
C THR A 655 -14.73 32.25 -7.16
N LEU A 656 -15.34 31.86 -8.28
CA LEU A 656 -14.72 31.94 -9.61
C LEU A 656 -14.36 33.38 -9.99
N SER A 657 -15.17 34.37 -9.61
CA SER A 657 -14.89 35.79 -9.87
C SER A 657 -13.60 36.27 -9.19
N ILE A 658 -13.29 35.76 -7.99
CA ILE A 658 -12.06 36.07 -7.25
C ILE A 658 -10.84 35.58 -8.03
N TYR A 659 -10.86 34.33 -8.50
CA TYR A 659 -9.76 33.76 -9.30
C TYR A 659 -9.60 34.46 -10.64
N ARG A 660 -10.70 34.74 -11.36
CA ARG A 660 -10.67 35.48 -12.64
C ARG A 660 -10.15 36.91 -12.48
N THR A 661 -10.54 37.60 -11.41
CA THR A 661 -10.05 38.94 -11.11
C THR A 661 -8.54 38.93 -10.83
N ALA A 662 -8.05 37.91 -10.14
CA ALA A 662 -6.62 37.73 -9.90
C ALA A 662 -5.85 37.42 -11.20
N GLU A 663 -6.42 36.62 -12.10
CA GLU A 663 -5.83 36.30 -13.41
C GLU A 663 -5.79 37.51 -14.35
N ASN A 664 -6.87 38.30 -14.41
CA ASN A 664 -6.92 39.54 -15.21
C ASN A 664 -5.96 40.63 -14.71
N LYS A 665 -5.64 40.65 -13.41
CA LYS A 665 -4.60 41.53 -12.85
C LYS A 665 -3.17 41.09 -13.19
N LYS A 666 -2.99 39.89 -13.76
CA LYS A 666 -1.70 39.35 -14.20
C LYS A 666 -1.45 39.64 -15.68
N THR A 667 -2.51 39.81 -16.49
CA THR A 667 -2.45 40.12 -17.92
C THR A 667 -2.39 41.62 -18.22
N LYS A 668 -2.89 42.46 -17.31
CA LYS A 668 -2.59 43.90 -17.25
C LYS A 668 -1.26 44.13 -16.55
#